data_AF-A0A1H4G6A3-F1
#
_entry.id   AF-A0A1H4G6A3-F1
#
_cell.length_a   1.000
_cell.length_b   1.000
_cell.length_c   1.000
_cell.angle_alpha   90.00
_cell.angle_beta   90.00
_cell.angle_gamma   90.00
#
_symmetry.space_group_name_H-M   'P 1'
#
loop_
_entity.id
_entity.type
_entity.pdbx_description
1 polymer ?
#
loop_
_entity_poly.entity_id
_entity_poly.type
_entity_poly.pdbx_seq_one_letter_code
_entity_poly.pdbx_strand_id
1 'polypeptide(L)'
;MQSAHLPIVLLLGAKSTLKPLASIPAELSTLKALLESRQADIVPFAIQYEPYFTQEQLKTTLDQLAGRVAILHFAGHSDGGALLSDDEAVYAQHLATHIGTWSRPPDLIFLNGCHNAAQVESFHAAGVPVVIATHRAIDDGQAAGFAREFYAALLAEGGQVALQAAFTRAGSKVLLSEARQARSLDIEDLRQDNGQSWDWGLFPRQPQQAEWTLRQLLTQERPRFDANGVLLNPYRGLEAFREEDRAYFFGREALTGELCDKIPATRLFALWGASGSGKSSLVSAGVIPRLRETGDWLILKTRPGNAPFGELASLFAAILHPAPQQAVERLQRRKSLESAFREQQLSLAELLQDVWGSSGQTRVLLCIDQFEELFTHSDPATVRAYESQLIRLVEADLKGCTLLLVMRADFLAAALANEAFTRLLNQHSTELLPPMGSAELRAAIEQPARKQRVSVEPALTEALLDAVENQPGSLPLLQYVLSLLWEQRDGDGLRLDTYNQFGGLEKALEIRANSILAGFSDPEQEQAKHIFLRLIQPGEGSEDTRRRADLREFGDDPAARHIIQALADARLITTQQTDGNEAAFAEVSHEALIRHWGKLREWIADNRDALRTQHQISKGAKDWADGGRDAAWLLTGSRLAVAQEWLKGNVGRASELEAAFIDTSIHERDRQTLEKERVRKRNRNTLLGFIAVLVIVLLATIFFAVQADKQSKRAMQQVINANVQNLLTKAHTIVQDQNEHNGYADRALLLSLQAVQMDKTKKNTSDIYNTMSHFLNKVSTNFFPYQISTYKVFVGDNCWIFHPDGRLTVWDMETGGVAKTYELPVLINHRPTNHLFSTEVERLVTLDGERNTLLFWNSQGKPLSEKPVPTGQE
;
A
#
# COMPACT_ATOMS: atom_id res chain seq x y z
N MET A 1 -48.09 -11.53 -16.93
CA MET A 1 -47.41 -10.48 -17.74
C MET A 1 -45.96 -10.82 -18.12
N GLN A 2 -45.32 -11.87 -17.58
CA GLN A 2 -43.91 -12.25 -17.88
C GLN A 2 -43.66 -12.87 -19.27
N SER A 3 -44.69 -13.26 -20.04
CA SER A 3 -44.54 -13.97 -21.33
C SER A 3 -44.50 -13.08 -22.58
N ALA A 4 -44.60 -11.75 -22.43
CA ALA A 4 -44.81 -10.83 -23.55
C ALA A 4 -43.58 -10.64 -24.48
N HIS A 5 -42.39 -11.08 -24.07
CA HIS A 5 -41.16 -10.71 -24.78
C HIS A 5 -40.28 -11.89 -25.22
N LEU A 6 -40.57 -13.12 -24.81
CA LEU A 6 -39.78 -14.31 -25.19
C LEU A 6 -39.96 -14.68 -26.68
N PRO A 7 -38.92 -15.26 -27.32
CA PRO A 7 -39.07 -15.90 -28.63
C PRO A 7 -40.07 -17.06 -28.52
N ILE A 8 -40.87 -17.29 -29.56
CA ILE A 8 -41.98 -18.23 -29.54
C ILE A 8 -41.69 -19.45 -30.42
N VAL A 9 -41.89 -20.64 -29.86
CA VAL A 9 -42.14 -21.85 -30.65
C VAL A 9 -43.66 -21.98 -30.79
N LEU A 10 -44.15 -21.79 -32.00
CA LEU A 10 -45.57 -21.76 -32.31
C LEU A 10 -45.98 -23.11 -32.89
N LEU A 11 -46.93 -23.79 -32.24
CA LEU A 11 -47.48 -25.08 -32.63
C LEU A 11 -48.91 -24.86 -33.15
N LEU A 12 -49.12 -25.01 -34.46
CA LEU A 12 -50.40 -24.78 -35.16
C LEU A 12 -50.99 -26.08 -35.70
N GLY A 13 -52.29 -26.31 -35.46
CA GLY A 13 -53.06 -27.43 -36.03
C GLY A 13 -54.16 -26.96 -37.00
N ALA A 14 -54.34 -27.68 -38.12
CA ALA A 14 -55.10 -27.20 -39.29
C ALA A 14 -56.65 -27.35 -39.27
N LYS A 15 -57.35 -27.59 -38.14
CA LYS A 15 -58.80 -27.95 -38.20
C LYS A 15 -59.65 -27.49 -37.01
N SER A 16 -60.95 -27.24 -37.27
CA SER A 16 -61.99 -26.75 -36.35
C SER A 16 -62.44 -27.77 -35.27
N THR A 17 -62.93 -27.25 -34.13
CA THR A 17 -63.47 -27.99 -32.96
C THR A 17 -64.70 -28.85 -33.26
N LEU A 18 -65.34 -28.68 -34.43
CA LEU A 18 -66.62 -29.32 -34.77
C LEU A 18 -66.49 -30.76 -35.31
N LYS A 19 -65.35 -31.14 -35.91
CA LYS A 19 -65.03 -32.52 -36.35
C LYS A 19 -63.52 -32.80 -36.15
N PRO A 20 -63.08 -33.06 -34.92
CA PRO A 20 -61.65 -33.17 -34.59
C PRO A 20 -61.04 -34.44 -35.20
N LEU A 21 -59.91 -34.29 -35.89
CA LEU A 21 -58.97 -35.39 -36.08
C LEU A 21 -58.21 -35.54 -34.76
N ALA A 22 -58.45 -36.62 -34.03
CA ALA A 22 -57.86 -36.81 -32.70
C ALA A 22 -56.31 -36.89 -32.72
N SER A 23 -55.71 -37.19 -33.88
CA SER A 23 -54.27 -37.32 -34.07
C SER A 23 -53.51 -35.99 -33.95
N ILE A 24 -54.03 -34.89 -34.50
CA ILE A 24 -53.33 -33.58 -34.53
C ILE A 24 -53.14 -32.98 -33.12
N PRO A 25 -54.18 -32.88 -32.26
CA PRO A 25 -54.01 -32.37 -30.90
C PRO A 25 -53.08 -33.26 -30.06
N ALA A 26 -53.12 -34.58 -30.27
CA ALA A 26 -52.26 -35.54 -29.56
C ALA A 26 -50.79 -35.38 -29.95
N GLU A 27 -50.50 -35.21 -31.24
CA GLU A 27 -49.16 -34.91 -31.74
C GLU A 27 -48.64 -33.59 -31.16
N LEU A 28 -49.37 -32.50 -31.33
CA LEU A 28 -48.92 -31.18 -30.87
C LEU A 28 -48.78 -31.14 -29.34
N SER A 29 -49.63 -31.84 -28.60
CA SER A 29 -49.50 -31.96 -27.13
C SER A 29 -48.22 -32.69 -26.73
N THR A 30 -47.85 -33.73 -27.49
CA THR A 30 -46.60 -34.48 -27.28
C THR A 30 -45.39 -33.59 -27.52
N LEU A 31 -45.41 -32.79 -28.60
CA LEU A 31 -44.35 -31.82 -28.89
C LEU A 31 -44.27 -30.72 -27.82
N LYS A 32 -45.41 -30.19 -27.39
CA LYS A 32 -45.48 -29.21 -26.30
C LYS A 32 -44.83 -29.75 -25.02
N ALA A 33 -45.23 -30.94 -24.57
CA ALA A 33 -44.66 -31.55 -23.37
C ALA A 33 -43.16 -31.79 -23.49
N LEU A 34 -42.68 -32.20 -24.67
CA LEU A 34 -41.26 -32.39 -24.95
C LEU A 34 -40.48 -31.07 -24.84
N LEU A 35 -40.99 -29.99 -25.46
CA LEU A 35 -40.39 -28.66 -25.40
C LEU A 35 -40.38 -28.10 -23.96
N GLU A 36 -41.49 -28.23 -23.23
CA GLU A 36 -41.61 -27.78 -21.83
C GLU A 36 -40.62 -28.51 -20.91
N SER A 37 -40.43 -29.82 -21.12
CA SER A 37 -39.54 -30.64 -20.28
C SER A 37 -38.05 -30.26 -20.35
N ARG A 38 -37.65 -29.50 -21.38
CA ARG A 38 -36.25 -29.13 -21.65
C ARG A 38 -36.05 -27.61 -21.74
N GLN A 39 -37.09 -26.82 -21.52
CA GLN A 39 -37.07 -25.36 -21.69
C GLN A 39 -36.11 -24.65 -20.73
N ALA A 40 -35.98 -25.15 -19.49
CA ALA A 40 -35.08 -24.60 -18.49
C ALA A 40 -33.58 -24.81 -18.81
N ASP A 41 -33.27 -25.84 -19.60
CA ASP A 41 -31.89 -26.28 -19.86
C ASP A 41 -31.24 -25.55 -21.07
N ILE A 42 -31.96 -24.67 -21.76
CA ILE A 42 -31.55 -24.11 -23.08
C ILE A 42 -31.45 -22.57 -23.05
N VAL A 43 -32.56 -21.89 -23.37
CA VAL A 43 -32.76 -20.43 -23.38
C VAL A 43 -34.25 -20.22 -23.07
N PRO A 44 -34.65 -19.19 -22.30
CA PRO A 44 -36.07 -18.90 -22.12
C PRO A 44 -36.76 -18.62 -23.46
N PHE A 45 -37.72 -19.46 -23.82
CA PHE A 45 -38.64 -19.25 -24.94
C PHE A 45 -40.08 -19.45 -24.48
N ALA A 46 -41.09 -19.01 -25.23
CA ALA A 46 -42.49 -19.29 -24.97
C ALA A 46 -43.00 -20.34 -25.96
N ILE A 47 -43.95 -21.17 -25.52
CA ILE A 47 -44.62 -22.13 -26.39
C ILE A 47 -46.05 -21.65 -26.56
N GLN A 48 -46.42 -21.28 -27.79
CA GLN A 48 -47.81 -20.97 -28.13
C GLN A 48 -48.41 -22.21 -28.78
N TYR A 49 -49.51 -22.71 -28.22
CA TYR A 49 -50.13 -23.96 -28.60
C TYR A 49 -51.56 -23.72 -29.07
N GLU A 50 -51.79 -23.90 -30.37
CA GLU A 50 -53.08 -23.67 -31.03
C GLU A 50 -53.45 -24.90 -31.88
N PRO A 51 -54.00 -25.96 -31.26
CA PRO A 51 -54.27 -27.23 -31.95
C PRO A 51 -55.45 -27.17 -32.92
N TYR A 52 -56.28 -26.12 -32.83
CA TYR A 52 -57.47 -25.93 -33.64
C TYR A 52 -57.51 -24.51 -34.22
N PHE A 53 -56.67 -24.26 -35.22
CA PHE A 53 -56.47 -22.91 -35.75
C PHE A 53 -57.23 -22.70 -37.07
N THR A 54 -57.94 -21.57 -37.20
CA THR A 54 -58.74 -21.24 -38.39
C THR A 54 -58.14 -20.10 -39.22
N GLN A 55 -58.61 -19.92 -40.46
CA GLN A 55 -58.14 -18.84 -41.34
C GLN A 55 -58.48 -17.44 -40.81
N GLU A 56 -59.62 -17.28 -40.11
CA GLU A 56 -59.99 -16.02 -39.45
C GLU A 56 -59.03 -15.68 -38.29
N GLN A 57 -58.68 -16.69 -37.48
CA GLN A 57 -57.71 -16.55 -36.38
C GLN A 57 -56.28 -16.28 -36.89
N LEU A 58 -55.94 -16.72 -38.12
CA LEU A 58 -54.67 -16.45 -38.79
C LEU A 58 -54.37 -14.95 -38.84
N LYS A 59 -55.34 -14.12 -39.21
CA LYS A 59 -55.14 -12.67 -39.35
C LYS A 59 -55.04 -11.95 -38.00
N THR A 60 -55.86 -12.30 -37.02
CA THR A 60 -55.91 -11.52 -35.76
C THR A 60 -54.90 -11.99 -34.71
N THR A 61 -54.67 -13.30 -34.61
CA THR A 61 -53.87 -13.89 -33.54
C THR A 61 -52.40 -13.98 -33.92
N LEU A 62 -52.07 -14.31 -35.17
CA LEU A 62 -50.65 -14.40 -35.56
C LEU A 62 -49.98 -13.04 -35.72
N ASP A 63 -50.69 -11.99 -36.13
CA ASP A 63 -50.15 -10.63 -36.19
C ASP A 63 -49.66 -10.15 -34.81
N GLN A 64 -50.30 -10.58 -33.72
CA GLN A 64 -49.86 -10.29 -32.35
C GLN A 64 -48.57 -11.03 -31.97
N LEU A 65 -48.24 -12.11 -32.67
CA LEU A 65 -47.04 -12.93 -32.47
C LEU A 65 -45.95 -12.61 -33.51
N ALA A 66 -46.25 -11.77 -34.50
CA ALA A 66 -45.36 -11.45 -35.60
C ALA A 66 -44.00 -10.94 -35.10
N GLY A 67 -42.93 -11.42 -35.73
CA GLY A 67 -41.55 -11.13 -35.34
C GLY A 67 -41.08 -11.80 -34.04
N ARG A 68 -41.94 -12.46 -33.27
CA ARG A 68 -41.54 -13.23 -32.07
C ARG A 68 -41.49 -14.73 -32.31
N VAL A 69 -42.20 -15.25 -33.31
CA VAL A 69 -42.15 -16.66 -33.71
C VAL A 69 -40.78 -16.99 -34.28
N ALA A 70 -40.05 -17.89 -33.61
CA ALA A 70 -38.75 -18.44 -34.02
C ALA A 70 -38.91 -19.70 -34.84
N ILE A 71 -39.75 -20.60 -34.33
CA ILE A 71 -40.08 -21.85 -34.98
C ILE A 71 -41.59 -21.88 -35.12
N LEU A 72 -42.07 -22.15 -36.33
CA LEU A 72 -43.46 -22.45 -36.58
C LEU A 72 -43.55 -23.92 -37.00
N HIS A 73 -44.26 -24.70 -36.19
CA HIS A 73 -44.62 -26.07 -36.54
C HIS A 73 -46.09 -26.09 -36.94
N PHE A 74 -46.37 -26.59 -38.13
CA PHE A 74 -47.71 -26.74 -38.64
C PHE A 74 -48.03 -28.22 -38.81
N ALA A 75 -49.07 -28.71 -38.12
CA ALA A 75 -49.59 -30.07 -38.26
C ALA A 75 -50.93 -30.03 -39.00
N GLY A 76 -51.01 -30.67 -40.16
CA GLY A 76 -52.21 -30.66 -40.99
C GLY A 76 -52.12 -31.52 -42.25
N HIS A 77 -53.27 -31.86 -42.82
CA HIS A 77 -53.35 -32.58 -44.10
C HIS A 77 -53.39 -31.59 -45.26
N SER A 78 -52.50 -31.75 -46.23
CA SER A 78 -52.60 -31.10 -47.54
C SER A 78 -52.67 -32.18 -48.62
N ASP A 79 -53.75 -32.21 -49.39
CA ASP A 79 -53.88 -33.07 -50.57
C ASP A 79 -53.75 -32.23 -51.85
N GLY A 80 -53.07 -32.79 -52.86
CA GLY A 80 -52.74 -32.14 -54.14
C GLY A 80 -53.92 -31.91 -55.10
N GLY A 81 -55.16 -32.13 -54.67
CA GLY A 81 -56.37 -31.90 -55.47
C GLY A 81 -57.58 -31.69 -54.57
N ALA A 82 -57.88 -30.43 -54.28
CA ALA A 82 -59.06 -29.88 -53.59
C ALA A 82 -60.00 -30.86 -52.85
N LEU A 83 -60.12 -30.68 -51.52
CA LEU A 83 -61.24 -31.20 -50.74
C LEU A 83 -62.24 -30.08 -50.43
N LEU A 84 -63.48 -30.29 -50.89
CA LEU A 84 -64.64 -29.44 -50.66
C LEU A 84 -64.97 -29.33 -49.15
N SER A 85 -65.45 -28.14 -48.79
CA SER A 85 -65.58 -27.59 -47.43
C SER A 85 -66.70 -28.20 -46.59
N ASP A 86 -66.66 -27.87 -45.30
CA ASP A 86 -67.77 -27.07 -44.76
C ASP A 86 -67.30 -25.84 -43.95
N ASP A 87 -66.05 -25.75 -43.49
CA ASP A 87 -65.51 -24.50 -42.90
C ASP A 87 -63.99 -24.36 -43.17
N GLU A 88 -63.56 -23.15 -43.54
CA GLU A 88 -62.24 -22.72 -44.06
C GLU A 88 -61.01 -23.43 -43.44
N ALA A 89 -60.36 -24.31 -44.21
CA ALA A 89 -59.09 -24.94 -43.83
C ALA A 89 -57.90 -24.00 -44.02
N VAL A 90 -56.92 -24.04 -43.11
CA VAL A 90 -55.67 -23.28 -43.23
C VAL A 90 -54.71 -24.01 -44.17
N TYR A 91 -54.48 -23.43 -45.35
CA TYR A 91 -53.46 -23.91 -46.28
C TYR A 91 -52.11 -23.25 -46.02
N ALA A 92 -51.03 -24.01 -46.17
CA ALA A 92 -49.66 -23.51 -46.05
C ALA A 92 -49.36 -22.33 -46.99
N GLN A 93 -50.00 -22.26 -48.17
CA GLN A 93 -49.87 -21.11 -49.07
C GLN A 93 -50.49 -19.82 -48.50
N HIS A 94 -51.63 -19.92 -47.80
CA HIS A 94 -52.23 -18.78 -47.10
C HIS A 94 -51.35 -18.34 -45.93
N LEU A 95 -50.76 -19.30 -45.20
CA LEU A 95 -49.81 -19.04 -44.14
C LEU A 95 -48.54 -18.35 -44.68
N ALA A 96 -47.96 -18.82 -45.78
CA ALA A 96 -46.79 -18.20 -46.41
C ALA A 96 -47.08 -16.75 -46.83
N THR A 97 -48.24 -16.51 -47.46
CA THR A 97 -48.66 -15.17 -47.89
C THR A 97 -48.80 -14.23 -46.68
N HIS A 98 -49.38 -14.71 -45.58
CA HIS A 98 -49.56 -13.90 -44.38
C HIS A 98 -48.22 -13.65 -43.66
N ILE A 99 -47.36 -14.66 -43.52
CA ILE A 99 -46.00 -14.49 -42.96
C ILE A 99 -45.17 -13.49 -43.79
N GLY A 100 -45.37 -13.44 -45.10
CA GLY A 100 -44.73 -12.45 -45.97
C GLY A 100 -45.08 -10.99 -45.63
N THR A 101 -46.13 -10.75 -44.84
CA THR A 101 -46.48 -9.41 -44.33
C THR A 101 -45.76 -9.06 -43.02
N TRP A 102 -45.11 -10.03 -42.37
CA TRP A 102 -44.46 -9.80 -41.09
C TRP A 102 -43.13 -9.08 -41.26
N SER A 103 -42.82 -8.19 -40.31
CA SER A 103 -41.52 -7.49 -40.26
C SER A 103 -40.34 -8.44 -40.09
N ARG A 104 -40.56 -9.62 -39.49
CA ARG A 104 -39.60 -10.71 -39.45
C ARG A 104 -40.32 -12.08 -39.49
N PRO A 105 -40.03 -12.94 -40.48
CA PRO A 105 -40.61 -14.28 -40.56
C PRO A 105 -39.97 -15.24 -39.54
N PRO A 106 -40.58 -16.42 -39.29
CA PRO A 106 -39.95 -17.51 -38.56
C PRO A 106 -38.61 -17.92 -39.18
N ASP A 107 -37.64 -18.31 -38.35
CA ASP A 107 -36.33 -18.77 -38.80
C ASP A 107 -36.39 -20.23 -39.30
N LEU A 108 -37.31 -21.02 -38.74
CA LEU A 108 -37.63 -22.38 -39.15
C LEU A 108 -39.15 -22.55 -39.27
N ILE A 109 -39.59 -23.12 -40.40
CA ILE A 109 -40.93 -23.65 -40.56
C ILE A 109 -40.88 -25.16 -40.74
N PHE A 110 -41.66 -25.89 -39.95
CA PHE A 110 -41.81 -27.33 -40.07
C PHE A 110 -43.23 -27.63 -40.55
N LEU A 111 -43.36 -28.09 -41.80
CA LEU A 111 -44.62 -28.45 -42.43
C LEU A 111 -44.88 -29.95 -42.25
N ASN A 112 -45.55 -30.30 -41.15
CA ASN A 112 -45.93 -31.68 -40.83
C ASN A 112 -47.23 -32.07 -41.52
N GLY A 113 -47.12 -32.41 -42.80
CA GLY A 113 -48.24 -32.78 -43.67
C GLY A 113 -47.78 -33.40 -44.99
N CYS A 114 -48.73 -33.89 -45.78
CA CYS A 114 -48.47 -34.57 -47.05
C CYS A 114 -48.20 -33.61 -48.21
N HIS A 115 -47.25 -33.95 -49.09
CA HIS A 115 -47.09 -33.34 -50.42
C HIS A 115 -46.90 -31.81 -50.43
N ASN A 116 -45.99 -31.30 -49.59
CA ASN A 116 -45.82 -29.85 -49.38
C ASN A 116 -44.46 -29.28 -49.85
N ALA A 117 -43.59 -30.06 -50.49
CA ALA A 117 -42.33 -29.57 -51.05
C ALA A 117 -42.50 -28.41 -52.05
N ALA A 118 -43.57 -28.39 -52.85
CA ALA A 118 -43.87 -27.28 -53.76
C ALA A 118 -44.17 -25.94 -53.03
N GLN A 119 -44.52 -26.00 -51.74
CA GLN A 119 -44.83 -24.82 -50.93
C GLN A 119 -43.58 -24.17 -50.32
N VAL A 120 -42.43 -24.88 -50.33
CA VAL A 120 -41.14 -24.38 -49.84
C VAL A 120 -40.75 -23.07 -50.54
N GLU A 121 -40.97 -22.98 -51.86
CA GLU A 121 -40.68 -21.77 -52.64
C GLU A 121 -41.50 -20.57 -52.14
N SER A 122 -42.76 -20.79 -51.76
CA SER A 122 -43.63 -19.72 -51.23
C SER A 122 -43.13 -19.20 -49.88
N PHE A 123 -42.65 -20.07 -49.00
CA PHE A 123 -42.08 -19.64 -47.70
C PHE A 123 -40.71 -18.98 -47.85
N HIS A 124 -39.86 -19.45 -48.77
CA HIS A 124 -38.60 -18.77 -49.08
C HIS A 124 -38.84 -17.39 -49.70
N ALA A 125 -39.86 -17.23 -50.55
CA ALA A 125 -40.29 -15.94 -51.07
C ALA A 125 -40.80 -15.01 -49.95
N ALA A 126 -41.45 -15.56 -48.93
CA ALA A 126 -41.83 -14.86 -47.70
C ALA A 126 -40.64 -14.59 -46.73
N GLY A 127 -39.41 -14.95 -47.12
CA GLY A 127 -38.20 -14.66 -46.36
C GLY A 127 -37.83 -15.71 -45.30
N VAL A 128 -38.53 -16.83 -45.22
CA VAL A 128 -38.23 -17.91 -44.28
C VAL A 128 -36.89 -18.58 -44.65
N PRO A 129 -35.91 -18.65 -43.73
CA PRO A 129 -34.60 -19.22 -44.01
C PRO A 129 -34.61 -20.73 -44.22
N VAL A 130 -35.27 -21.49 -43.34
CA VAL A 130 -35.27 -22.95 -43.38
C VAL A 130 -36.69 -23.49 -43.34
N VAL A 131 -36.99 -24.43 -44.23
CA VAL A 131 -38.27 -25.15 -44.27
C VAL A 131 -38.00 -26.65 -44.19
N ILE A 132 -38.75 -27.37 -43.36
CA ILE A 132 -38.83 -28.83 -43.37
C ILE A 132 -40.16 -29.22 -43.98
N ALA A 133 -40.12 -30.06 -45.00
CA ALA A 133 -41.27 -30.40 -45.84
C ALA A 133 -41.14 -31.82 -46.40
N THR A 134 -42.21 -32.36 -46.97
CA THR A 134 -42.32 -33.69 -47.56
C THR A 134 -42.44 -33.62 -49.09
N HIS A 135 -41.67 -34.45 -49.79
CA HIS A 135 -41.68 -34.61 -51.25
C HIS A 135 -42.88 -35.43 -51.74
N ARG A 136 -43.39 -36.36 -50.93
CA ARG A 136 -44.53 -37.24 -51.23
C ARG A 136 -45.48 -37.31 -50.02
N ALA A 137 -46.61 -37.99 -50.19
CA ALA A 137 -47.53 -38.25 -49.08
C ALA A 137 -46.88 -39.22 -48.07
N ILE A 138 -47.04 -38.93 -46.78
CA ILE A 138 -46.48 -39.72 -45.66
C ILE A 138 -47.61 -40.08 -44.72
N ASP A 139 -47.55 -41.25 -44.07
CA ASP A 139 -48.50 -41.63 -43.03
C ASP A 139 -48.44 -40.68 -41.82
N ASP A 140 -49.60 -40.31 -41.28
CA ASP A 140 -49.71 -39.39 -40.14
C ASP A 140 -48.89 -39.84 -38.92
N GLY A 141 -48.87 -41.14 -38.62
CA GLY A 141 -48.12 -41.70 -37.51
C GLY A 141 -46.62 -41.61 -37.73
N GLN A 142 -46.16 -41.82 -38.96
CA GLN A 142 -44.75 -41.63 -39.34
C GLN A 142 -44.36 -40.16 -39.28
N ALA A 143 -45.22 -39.26 -39.76
CA ALA A 143 -44.99 -37.82 -39.75
C ALA A 143 -44.89 -37.27 -38.31
N ALA A 144 -45.83 -37.64 -37.44
CA ALA A 144 -45.79 -37.34 -36.01
C ALA A 144 -44.56 -37.95 -35.31
N GLY A 145 -44.21 -39.18 -35.66
CA GLY A 145 -43.03 -39.88 -35.12
C GLY A 145 -41.72 -39.18 -35.49
N PHE A 146 -41.58 -38.76 -36.74
CA PHE A 146 -40.43 -38.01 -37.23
C PHE A 146 -40.31 -36.65 -36.53
N ALA A 147 -41.39 -35.87 -36.47
CA ALA A 147 -41.40 -34.58 -35.76
C ALA A 147 -40.97 -34.72 -34.30
N ARG A 148 -41.48 -35.73 -33.58
CA ARG A 148 -41.10 -36.01 -32.19
C ARG A 148 -39.61 -36.31 -32.05
N GLU A 149 -39.05 -37.16 -32.90
CA GLU A 149 -37.62 -37.50 -32.86
C GLU A 149 -36.73 -36.33 -33.30
N PHE A 150 -37.19 -35.52 -34.25
CA PHE A 150 -36.50 -34.30 -34.68
C PHE A 150 -36.38 -33.31 -33.53
N TYR A 151 -37.48 -32.95 -32.87
CA TYR A 151 -37.43 -32.04 -31.73
C TYR A 151 -36.65 -32.63 -30.56
N ALA A 152 -36.74 -33.94 -30.31
CA ALA A 152 -35.96 -34.58 -29.26
C ALA A 152 -34.45 -34.51 -29.53
N ALA A 153 -34.03 -34.67 -30.80
CA ALA A 153 -32.64 -34.50 -31.21
C ALA A 153 -32.21 -33.04 -31.16
N LEU A 154 -33.06 -32.12 -31.59
CA LEU A 154 -32.81 -30.69 -31.62
C LEU A 154 -32.69 -30.09 -30.20
N LEU A 155 -33.41 -30.64 -29.22
CA LEU A 155 -33.34 -30.28 -27.79
C LEU A 155 -32.17 -30.94 -27.06
N ALA A 156 -31.49 -31.91 -27.67
CA ALA A 156 -30.36 -32.57 -27.02
C ALA A 156 -29.17 -31.61 -26.85
N GLU A 157 -28.26 -31.95 -25.93
CA GLU A 157 -27.03 -31.18 -25.68
C GLU A 157 -27.28 -29.69 -25.40
N GLY A 158 -28.37 -29.38 -24.68
CA GLY A 158 -28.74 -27.99 -24.37
C GLY A 158 -29.14 -27.17 -25.59
N GLY A 159 -29.67 -27.81 -26.63
CA GLY A 159 -30.11 -27.15 -27.86
C GLY A 159 -28.97 -26.79 -28.82
N GLN A 160 -27.82 -27.46 -28.72
CA GLN A 160 -26.63 -27.23 -29.54
C GLN A 160 -26.51 -28.15 -30.76
N VAL A 161 -27.44 -29.09 -30.94
CA VAL A 161 -27.45 -29.96 -32.13
C VAL A 161 -27.91 -29.16 -33.35
N ALA A 162 -27.13 -29.24 -34.43
CA ALA A 162 -27.45 -28.60 -35.71
C ALA A 162 -28.72 -29.18 -36.35
N LEU A 163 -29.45 -28.36 -37.11
CA LEU A 163 -30.68 -28.77 -37.80
C LEU A 163 -30.46 -29.98 -38.71
N GLN A 164 -29.39 -29.98 -39.48
CA GLN A 164 -29.02 -31.10 -40.35
C GLN A 164 -28.78 -32.39 -39.54
N ALA A 165 -28.03 -32.30 -38.43
CA ALA A 165 -27.74 -33.44 -37.58
C ALA A 165 -29.01 -33.98 -36.90
N ALA A 166 -29.87 -33.10 -36.39
CA ALA A 166 -31.17 -33.44 -35.80
C ALA A 166 -32.09 -34.12 -36.83
N PHE A 167 -32.14 -33.58 -38.05
CA PHE A 167 -32.90 -34.12 -39.18
C PHE A 167 -32.44 -35.53 -39.56
N THR A 168 -31.13 -35.73 -39.77
CA THR A 168 -30.55 -37.04 -40.12
C THR A 168 -30.77 -38.08 -39.00
N ARG A 169 -30.66 -37.66 -37.73
CA ARG A 169 -30.88 -38.54 -36.57
C ARG A 169 -32.33 -38.99 -36.45
N ALA A 170 -33.27 -38.06 -36.64
CA ALA A 170 -34.70 -38.37 -36.65
C ALA A 170 -35.04 -39.36 -37.76
N GLY A 171 -34.50 -39.13 -38.96
CA GLY A 171 -34.74 -40.00 -40.10
C GLY A 171 -34.23 -41.42 -39.93
N SER A 172 -33.01 -41.55 -39.43
CA SER A 172 -32.40 -42.86 -39.17
C SER A 172 -33.22 -43.69 -38.17
N LYS A 173 -33.81 -43.05 -37.14
CA LYS A 173 -34.64 -43.74 -36.15
C LYS A 173 -35.99 -44.20 -36.71
N VAL A 174 -36.65 -43.37 -37.52
CA VAL A 174 -37.94 -43.72 -38.13
C VAL A 174 -37.78 -44.88 -39.10
N LEU A 175 -36.79 -44.83 -40.01
CA LEU A 175 -36.48 -45.92 -40.95
C LEU A 175 -36.16 -47.25 -40.24
N LEU A 176 -35.42 -47.21 -39.13
CA LEU A 176 -35.12 -48.41 -38.33
C LEU A 176 -36.36 -48.98 -37.63
N SER A 177 -37.32 -48.15 -37.25
CA SER A 177 -38.59 -48.59 -36.65
C SER A 177 -39.48 -49.30 -37.66
N GLU A 178 -39.51 -48.79 -38.90
CA GLU A 178 -40.23 -49.39 -40.03
C GLU A 178 -39.63 -50.75 -40.42
N ALA A 179 -38.30 -50.82 -40.55
CA ALA A 179 -37.59 -52.06 -40.85
C ALA A 179 -37.80 -53.16 -39.80
N ARG A 180 -38.16 -52.79 -38.56
CA ARG A 180 -38.53 -53.75 -37.49
C ARG A 180 -40.00 -54.19 -37.57
N GLN A 181 -40.91 -53.31 -37.98
CA GLN A 181 -42.33 -53.66 -38.20
C GLN A 181 -42.53 -54.52 -39.45
N ALA A 182 -41.76 -54.28 -40.51
CA ALA A 182 -41.85 -55.01 -41.78
C ALA A 182 -41.42 -56.50 -41.68
N ARG A 183 -40.74 -56.93 -40.61
CA ARG A 183 -40.24 -58.31 -40.41
C ARG A 183 -41.33 -59.36 -40.12
N SER A 184 -42.62 -59.03 -40.30
CA SER A 184 -43.75 -59.94 -40.10
C SER A 184 -44.30 -60.57 -41.40
N LEU A 185 -43.75 -60.26 -42.58
CA LEU A 185 -44.15 -60.85 -43.87
C LEU A 185 -42.90 -61.15 -44.72
N ASP A 186 -43.01 -62.18 -45.56
CA ASP A 186 -41.93 -62.94 -46.22
C ASP A 186 -40.74 -62.13 -46.79
N ILE A 187 -39.54 -62.64 -46.52
CA ILE A 187 -38.24 -61.98 -46.75
C ILE A 187 -37.73 -62.07 -48.20
N GLU A 188 -38.45 -62.71 -49.12
CA GLU A 188 -37.95 -62.90 -50.50
C GLU A 188 -38.41 -61.85 -51.52
N ASP A 189 -39.50 -61.10 -51.29
CA ASP A 189 -39.98 -60.08 -52.24
C ASP A 189 -39.36 -58.68 -52.06
N LEU A 190 -38.61 -58.43 -50.98
CA LEU A 190 -38.03 -57.10 -50.67
C LEU A 190 -36.69 -56.80 -51.36
N ARG A 191 -36.16 -57.72 -52.18
CA ARG A 191 -34.82 -57.55 -52.80
C ARG A 191 -34.82 -56.99 -54.22
N GLN A 192 -35.98 -56.70 -54.82
CA GLN A 192 -36.07 -56.19 -56.19
C GLN A 192 -36.82 -54.85 -56.35
N ASP A 193 -36.94 -54.03 -55.31
CA ASP A 193 -37.46 -52.65 -55.48
C ASP A 193 -36.36 -51.60 -55.27
N ASN A 194 -35.98 -50.96 -56.38
CA ASN A 194 -35.11 -49.80 -56.42
C ASN A 194 -35.82 -48.61 -55.74
N GLY A 195 -35.34 -48.19 -54.56
CA GLY A 195 -35.59 -46.83 -54.05
C GLY A 195 -36.88 -46.60 -53.25
N GLN A 196 -37.07 -47.30 -52.14
CA GLN A 196 -38.01 -46.89 -51.08
C GLN A 196 -37.29 -45.89 -50.16
N SER A 197 -37.49 -44.57 -50.21
CA SER A 197 -38.68 -43.70 -49.98
C SER A 197 -38.36 -42.79 -48.77
N TRP A 198 -37.26 -42.04 -48.86
CA TRP A 198 -37.01 -40.96 -47.89
C TRP A 198 -37.75 -39.72 -48.38
N ASP A 199 -38.94 -39.49 -47.83
CA ASP A 199 -39.87 -38.49 -48.34
C ASP A 199 -39.74 -37.11 -47.67
N TRP A 200 -38.90 -36.97 -46.64
CA TRP A 200 -38.65 -35.68 -45.96
C TRP A 200 -37.48 -34.92 -46.59
N GLY A 201 -37.59 -33.60 -46.67
CA GLY A 201 -36.51 -32.71 -47.07
C GLY A 201 -36.28 -31.60 -46.05
N LEU A 202 -35.01 -31.27 -45.83
CA LEU A 202 -34.56 -30.05 -45.16
C LEU A 202 -34.13 -29.05 -46.23
N PHE A 203 -34.83 -27.92 -46.32
CA PHE A 203 -34.64 -26.93 -47.36
C PHE A 203 -34.13 -25.62 -46.76
N PRO A 204 -32.80 -25.46 -46.59
CA PRO A 204 -32.20 -24.19 -46.22
C PRO A 204 -32.04 -23.29 -47.46
N ARG A 205 -32.27 -21.98 -47.31
CA ARG A 205 -32.04 -21.00 -48.38
C ARG A 205 -30.55 -20.82 -48.69
N GLN A 206 -29.70 -20.99 -47.68
CA GLN A 206 -28.24 -21.02 -47.79
C GLN A 206 -27.68 -22.23 -47.03
N PRO A 207 -26.64 -22.93 -47.54
CA PRO A 207 -26.12 -24.15 -46.91
C PRO A 207 -25.77 -24.02 -45.42
N GLN A 208 -25.23 -22.87 -45.01
CA GLN A 208 -24.84 -22.59 -43.62
C GLN A 208 -26.03 -22.61 -42.63
N GLN A 209 -27.26 -22.43 -43.13
CA GLN A 209 -28.45 -22.41 -42.28
C GLN A 209 -28.86 -23.82 -41.82
N ALA A 210 -28.41 -24.87 -42.51
CA ALA A 210 -28.59 -26.24 -42.07
C ALA A 210 -27.78 -26.56 -40.80
N GLU A 211 -26.72 -25.78 -40.53
CA GLU A 211 -25.88 -25.89 -39.35
C GLU A 211 -26.41 -25.09 -38.15
N TRP A 212 -27.53 -24.38 -38.33
CA TRP A 212 -28.14 -23.66 -37.21
C TRP A 212 -28.63 -24.61 -36.13
N THR A 213 -28.55 -24.17 -34.89
CA THR A 213 -28.96 -24.90 -33.69
C THR A 213 -30.24 -24.29 -33.12
N LEU A 214 -30.95 -25.01 -32.24
CA LEU A 214 -32.12 -24.44 -31.55
C LEU A 214 -31.76 -23.16 -30.80
N ARG A 215 -30.59 -23.15 -30.15
CA ARG A 215 -30.10 -21.97 -29.44
C ARG A 215 -29.93 -20.77 -30.37
N GLN A 216 -29.39 -20.99 -31.57
CA GLN A 216 -29.26 -19.94 -32.58
C GLN A 216 -30.62 -19.48 -33.10
N LEU A 217 -31.54 -20.39 -33.43
CA LEU A 217 -32.89 -20.02 -33.87
C LEU A 217 -33.64 -19.14 -32.83
N LEU A 218 -33.43 -19.41 -31.55
CA LEU A 218 -34.04 -18.64 -30.46
C LEU A 218 -33.34 -17.30 -30.15
N THR A 219 -32.10 -17.10 -30.61
CA THR A 219 -31.26 -15.94 -30.19
C THR A 219 -30.72 -15.07 -31.33
N GLN A 220 -30.70 -15.57 -32.57
CA GLN A 220 -30.09 -14.88 -33.71
C GLN A 220 -30.96 -13.68 -34.11
N GLU A 221 -30.41 -12.47 -33.96
CA GLU A 221 -31.08 -11.18 -34.25
C GLU A 221 -32.40 -10.95 -33.50
N ARG A 222 -32.70 -11.78 -32.49
CA ARG A 222 -33.88 -11.65 -31.62
C ARG A 222 -33.48 -10.86 -30.36
N PRO A 223 -34.41 -10.10 -29.76
CA PRO A 223 -34.14 -9.41 -28.51
C PRO A 223 -33.64 -10.40 -27.46
N ARG A 224 -32.56 -10.05 -26.75
CA ARG A 224 -31.98 -10.92 -25.71
C ARG A 224 -32.49 -10.51 -24.34
N PHE A 225 -32.81 -11.50 -23.52
CA PHE A 225 -33.32 -11.34 -22.16
C PHE A 225 -32.37 -11.95 -21.14
N ASP A 226 -32.36 -11.41 -19.93
CA ASP A 226 -31.73 -12.05 -18.78
C ASP A 226 -32.56 -13.24 -18.27
N ALA A 227 -32.07 -13.91 -17.22
CA ALA A 227 -32.74 -15.05 -16.59
C ALA A 227 -34.12 -14.70 -16.00
N ASN A 228 -34.40 -13.41 -15.74
CA ASN A 228 -35.65 -12.92 -15.19
C ASN A 228 -36.63 -12.45 -16.29
N GLY A 229 -36.26 -12.59 -17.57
CA GLY A 229 -37.09 -12.16 -18.70
C GLY A 229 -37.04 -10.65 -18.95
N VAL A 230 -36.06 -9.93 -18.38
CA VAL A 230 -35.83 -8.50 -18.62
C VAL A 230 -34.91 -8.34 -19.83
N LEU A 231 -35.24 -7.42 -20.73
CA LEU A 231 -34.46 -7.17 -21.93
C LEU A 231 -33.05 -6.69 -21.55
N LEU A 232 -32.03 -7.39 -22.05
CA LEU A 232 -30.63 -7.05 -21.77
C LEU A 232 -30.31 -5.64 -22.25
N ASN A 233 -29.66 -4.85 -21.40
CA ASN A 233 -29.18 -3.53 -21.76
C ASN A 233 -28.03 -3.66 -22.78
N PRO A 234 -28.17 -3.11 -24.00
CA PRO A 234 -27.14 -3.23 -25.02
C PRO A 234 -25.99 -2.21 -24.80
N TYR A 235 -26.15 -1.25 -23.89
CA TYR A 235 -25.15 -0.25 -23.53
C TYR A 235 -24.40 -0.66 -22.26
N ARG A 236 -23.08 -0.51 -22.26
CA ARG A 236 -22.20 -1.03 -21.18
C ARG A 236 -21.96 -0.04 -20.05
N GLY A 237 -22.55 1.15 -20.11
CA GLY A 237 -22.29 2.19 -19.14
C GLY A 237 -20.83 2.65 -19.15
N LEU A 238 -20.19 2.67 -17.99
CA LEU A 238 -18.77 3.04 -17.86
C LEU A 238 -17.79 1.88 -18.16
N GLU A 239 -18.29 0.66 -18.35
CA GLU A 239 -17.46 -0.49 -18.68
C GLU A 239 -17.04 -0.49 -20.15
N ALA A 240 -15.85 -1.03 -20.43
CA ALA A 240 -15.45 -1.30 -21.81
C ALA A 240 -16.21 -2.51 -22.37
N PHE A 241 -16.57 -2.46 -23.67
CA PHE A 241 -17.11 -3.61 -24.39
C PHE A 241 -16.10 -4.75 -24.42
N ARG A 242 -16.56 -5.96 -24.14
CA ARG A 242 -15.78 -7.20 -24.21
C ARG A 242 -16.13 -8.01 -25.45
N GLU A 243 -15.43 -9.12 -25.65
CA GLU A 243 -15.67 -10.03 -26.77
C GLU A 243 -17.12 -10.57 -26.77
N GLU A 244 -17.68 -10.88 -25.60
CA GLU A 244 -19.09 -11.29 -25.47
C GLU A 244 -20.10 -10.20 -25.89
N ASP A 245 -19.70 -8.93 -25.81
CA ASP A 245 -20.54 -7.78 -26.14
C ASP A 245 -20.48 -7.40 -27.63
N ARG A 246 -19.70 -8.11 -28.46
CA ARG A 246 -19.50 -7.79 -29.89
C ARG A 246 -20.79 -7.54 -30.65
N ALA A 247 -21.87 -8.20 -30.24
CA ALA A 247 -23.18 -8.08 -30.87
C ALA A 247 -23.78 -6.66 -30.75
N TYR A 248 -23.33 -5.86 -29.78
CA TYR A 248 -23.80 -4.50 -29.51
C TYR A 248 -22.72 -3.44 -29.78
N PHE A 249 -21.54 -3.83 -30.27
CA PHE A 249 -20.44 -2.92 -30.60
C PHE A 249 -20.56 -2.46 -32.06
N PHE A 250 -20.99 -1.21 -32.27
CA PHE A 250 -21.24 -0.63 -33.59
C PHE A 250 -20.47 0.67 -33.82
N GLY A 251 -20.35 1.07 -35.09
CA GLY A 251 -19.75 2.34 -35.50
C GLY A 251 -18.22 2.32 -35.62
N ARG A 252 -17.59 1.14 -35.52
CA ARG A 252 -16.13 0.98 -35.68
C ARG A 252 -15.77 -0.16 -36.64
N GLU A 253 -16.72 -0.60 -37.46
CA GLU A 253 -16.58 -1.76 -38.35
C GLU A 253 -15.48 -1.56 -39.39
N ALA A 254 -15.42 -0.37 -40.01
CA ALA A 254 -14.42 -0.03 -41.01
C ALA A 254 -13.00 -0.03 -40.43
N LEU A 255 -12.80 0.70 -39.32
CA LEU A 255 -11.51 0.75 -38.62
C LEU A 255 -11.10 -0.62 -38.07
N THR A 256 -12.05 -1.40 -37.56
CA THR A 256 -11.79 -2.78 -37.12
C THR A 256 -11.25 -3.63 -38.28
N GLY A 257 -11.86 -3.52 -39.48
CA GLY A 257 -11.37 -4.19 -40.68
C GLY A 257 -9.94 -3.78 -41.02
N GLU A 258 -9.67 -2.48 -41.06
CA GLU A 258 -8.33 -1.95 -41.35
C GLU A 258 -7.26 -2.43 -40.34
N LEU A 259 -7.57 -2.41 -39.04
CA LEU A 259 -6.66 -2.93 -38.02
C LEU A 259 -6.44 -4.44 -38.14
N CYS A 260 -7.49 -5.20 -38.47
CA CYS A 260 -7.38 -6.64 -38.72
C CYS A 260 -6.52 -6.97 -39.95
N ASP A 261 -6.37 -6.05 -40.91
CA ASP A 261 -5.46 -6.24 -42.05
C ASP A 261 -4.02 -5.85 -41.70
N LYS A 262 -3.82 -4.79 -40.91
CA LYS A 262 -2.49 -4.27 -40.54
C LYS A 262 -1.79 -5.07 -39.45
N ILE A 263 -2.49 -5.40 -38.35
CA ILE A 263 -1.90 -6.10 -37.19
C ILE A 263 -1.17 -7.38 -37.64
N PRO A 264 -1.77 -8.25 -38.46
CA PRO A 264 -1.13 -9.47 -38.95
C PRO A 264 0.14 -9.28 -39.77
N ALA A 265 0.36 -8.10 -40.35
CA ALA A 265 1.51 -7.80 -41.19
C ALA A 265 2.74 -7.30 -40.40
N THR A 266 2.62 -7.18 -39.08
CA THR A 266 3.61 -6.53 -38.21
C THR A 266 4.03 -7.41 -37.04
N ARG A 267 5.26 -7.21 -36.54
CA ARG A 267 5.74 -7.85 -35.30
C ARG A 267 5.35 -7.05 -34.05
N LEU A 268 5.26 -5.74 -34.21
CA LEU A 268 4.81 -4.80 -33.19
C LEU A 268 3.84 -3.83 -33.86
N PHE A 269 2.69 -3.67 -33.22
CA PHE A 269 1.69 -2.69 -33.57
C PHE A 269 1.36 -1.86 -32.32
N ALA A 270 1.49 -0.55 -32.42
CA ALA A 270 1.15 0.37 -31.34
C ALA A 270 -0.10 1.18 -31.70
N LEU A 271 -1.15 1.07 -30.87
CA LEU A 271 -2.40 1.81 -31.02
C LEU A 271 -2.52 2.84 -29.90
N TRP A 272 -2.37 4.12 -30.26
CA TRP A 272 -2.46 5.22 -29.31
C TRP A 272 -3.76 6.01 -29.49
N GLY A 273 -4.18 6.77 -28.48
CA GLY A 273 -5.32 7.67 -28.61
C GLY A 273 -5.73 8.33 -27.30
N ALA A 274 -6.58 9.35 -27.36
CA ALA A 274 -7.04 10.08 -26.17
C ALA A 274 -7.71 9.16 -25.12
N SER A 275 -7.74 9.58 -23.86
CA SER A 275 -8.52 8.86 -22.84
C SER A 275 -10.00 8.81 -23.24
N GLY A 276 -10.66 7.68 -22.99
CA GLY A 276 -12.07 7.50 -23.35
C GLY A 276 -12.37 7.40 -24.86
N SER A 277 -11.38 7.32 -25.75
CA SER A 277 -11.63 7.21 -27.21
C SER A 277 -12.12 5.82 -27.69
N GLY A 278 -12.29 4.87 -26.76
CA GLY A 278 -12.79 3.52 -27.05
C GLY A 278 -11.73 2.49 -27.43
N LYS A 279 -10.43 2.75 -27.23
CA LYS A 279 -9.32 1.84 -27.57
C LYS A 279 -9.52 0.40 -27.07
N SER A 280 -9.75 0.23 -25.77
CA SER A 280 -9.90 -1.09 -25.16
C SER A 280 -11.17 -1.81 -25.65
N SER A 281 -12.26 -1.07 -25.95
CA SER A 281 -13.47 -1.63 -26.55
C SER A 281 -13.25 -2.05 -28.01
N LEU A 282 -12.57 -1.22 -28.80
CA LEU A 282 -12.22 -1.52 -30.19
C LEU A 282 -11.39 -2.80 -30.28
N VAL A 283 -10.39 -2.95 -29.41
CA VAL A 283 -9.55 -4.15 -29.40
C VAL A 283 -10.32 -5.37 -28.92
N SER A 284 -11.08 -5.27 -27.82
CA SER A 284 -11.73 -6.43 -27.18
C SER A 284 -12.99 -6.91 -27.91
N ALA A 285 -13.81 -5.99 -28.40
CA ALA A 285 -15.10 -6.30 -29.03
C ALA A 285 -15.05 -6.25 -30.56
N GLY A 286 -14.07 -5.55 -31.15
CA GLY A 286 -13.87 -5.44 -32.59
C GLY A 286 -12.76 -6.36 -33.11
N VAL A 287 -11.51 -6.02 -32.79
CA VAL A 287 -10.31 -6.63 -33.40
C VAL A 287 -10.12 -8.09 -32.99
N ILE A 288 -10.08 -8.38 -31.68
CA ILE A 288 -9.82 -9.73 -31.15
C ILE A 288 -10.85 -10.76 -31.68
N PRO A 289 -12.16 -10.50 -31.61
CA PRO A 289 -13.16 -11.46 -32.09
C PRO A 289 -13.05 -11.69 -33.61
N ARG A 290 -12.80 -10.62 -34.38
CA ARG A 290 -12.65 -10.72 -35.84
C ARG A 290 -11.39 -11.48 -36.26
N LEU A 291 -10.28 -11.32 -35.53
CA LEU A 291 -9.07 -12.13 -35.76
C LEU A 291 -9.33 -13.61 -35.47
N ARG A 292 -10.06 -13.96 -34.40
CA ARG A 292 -10.47 -15.35 -34.11
C ARG A 292 -11.37 -15.95 -35.19
N GLU A 293 -12.26 -15.15 -35.79
CA GLU A 293 -13.13 -15.63 -36.88
C GLU A 293 -12.38 -15.85 -38.20
N THR A 294 -11.33 -15.07 -38.45
CA THR A 294 -10.64 -15.04 -39.75
C THR A 294 -9.38 -15.89 -39.81
N GLY A 295 -8.89 -16.41 -38.68
CA GLY A 295 -7.67 -17.20 -38.67
C GLY A 295 -7.45 -18.01 -37.41
N ASP A 296 -6.37 -18.79 -37.46
CA ASP A 296 -5.93 -19.70 -36.40
C ASP A 296 -4.94 -18.96 -35.48
N TRP A 297 -5.52 -18.14 -34.60
CA TRP A 297 -4.81 -17.29 -33.64
C TRP A 297 -4.89 -17.80 -32.19
N LEU A 298 -3.73 -17.89 -31.53
CA LEU A 298 -3.61 -17.81 -30.08
C LEU A 298 -3.60 -16.34 -29.65
N ILE A 299 -4.68 -15.86 -29.05
CA ILE A 299 -4.76 -14.46 -28.57
C ILE A 299 -4.61 -14.42 -27.06
N LEU A 300 -3.55 -13.73 -26.61
CA LEU A 300 -3.24 -13.51 -25.21
C LEU A 300 -3.40 -12.03 -24.89
N LYS A 301 -4.29 -11.69 -23.95
CA LYS A 301 -4.52 -10.31 -23.55
C LYS A 301 -4.14 -10.12 -22.08
N THR A 302 -3.40 -9.06 -21.77
CA THR A 302 -3.02 -8.68 -20.41
C THR A 302 -3.03 -7.15 -20.22
N ARG A 303 -2.95 -6.71 -18.97
CA ARG A 303 -2.75 -5.31 -18.56
C ARG A 303 -1.65 -5.25 -17.48
N PRO A 304 -0.77 -4.23 -17.47
CA PRO A 304 0.30 -4.17 -16.48
C PRO A 304 -0.17 -4.10 -15.00
N GLY A 305 -1.17 -3.27 -14.69
CA GLY A 305 -1.65 -3.09 -13.32
C GLY A 305 -0.55 -2.74 -12.29
N ASN A 306 -0.79 -3.10 -11.02
CA ASN A 306 0.15 -2.86 -9.91
C ASN A 306 1.28 -3.90 -9.81
N ALA A 307 1.27 -4.94 -10.64
CA ALA A 307 2.22 -6.05 -10.61
C ALA A 307 2.44 -6.56 -12.04
N PRO A 308 3.16 -5.80 -12.90
CA PRO A 308 3.22 -6.05 -14.34
C PRO A 308 3.72 -7.47 -14.69
N PHE A 309 4.76 -7.93 -14.00
CA PHE A 309 5.24 -9.31 -14.17
C PHE A 309 4.32 -10.35 -13.55
N GLY A 310 3.59 -9.99 -12.49
CA GLY A 310 2.58 -10.85 -11.89
C GLY A 310 1.39 -11.07 -12.83
N GLU A 311 0.94 -10.05 -13.55
CA GLU A 311 -0.15 -10.14 -14.53
C GLU A 311 0.27 -10.95 -15.77
N LEU A 312 1.49 -10.78 -16.27
CA LEU A 312 2.06 -11.67 -17.30
C LEU A 312 2.14 -13.12 -16.80
N ALA A 313 2.65 -13.33 -15.59
CA ALA A 313 2.77 -14.66 -15.00
C ALA A 313 1.41 -15.33 -14.80
N SER A 314 0.38 -14.59 -14.39
CA SER A 314 -0.99 -15.07 -14.25
C SER A 314 -1.55 -15.56 -15.58
N LEU A 315 -1.37 -14.78 -16.65
CA LEU A 315 -1.80 -15.13 -18.00
C LEU A 315 -1.19 -16.47 -18.44
N PHE A 316 0.13 -16.63 -18.32
CA PHE A 316 0.79 -17.88 -18.72
C PHE A 316 0.46 -19.06 -17.79
N ALA A 317 0.37 -18.83 -16.48
CA ALA A 317 0.00 -19.89 -15.53
C ALA A 317 -1.41 -20.43 -15.81
N ALA A 318 -2.36 -19.57 -16.19
CA ALA A 318 -3.71 -19.97 -16.56
C ALA A 318 -3.75 -20.86 -17.81
N ILE A 319 -2.87 -20.60 -18.79
CA ILE A 319 -2.77 -21.41 -20.01
C ILE A 319 -2.10 -22.76 -19.73
N LEU A 320 -1.02 -22.76 -18.94
CA LEU A 320 -0.29 -23.98 -18.58
C LEU A 320 -1.07 -24.90 -17.64
N HIS A 321 -1.96 -24.32 -16.81
CA HIS A 321 -2.79 -25.04 -15.83
C HIS A 321 -4.26 -24.61 -15.95
N PRO A 322 -4.98 -25.05 -17.01
CA PRO A 322 -6.33 -24.55 -17.32
C PRO A 322 -7.42 -25.16 -16.43
N ALA A 323 -7.21 -26.34 -15.85
CA ALA A 323 -8.25 -27.04 -15.11
C ALA A 323 -8.54 -26.34 -13.75
N PRO A 324 -9.82 -26.17 -13.36
CA PRO A 324 -10.18 -25.53 -12.08
C PRO A 324 -9.56 -26.22 -10.85
N GLN A 325 -9.36 -27.54 -10.92
CA GLN A 325 -8.75 -28.32 -9.84
C GLN A 325 -7.26 -28.00 -9.65
N GLN A 326 -6.61 -27.36 -10.63
CA GLN A 326 -5.18 -27.00 -10.60
C GLN A 326 -4.92 -25.60 -10.03
N ALA A 327 -5.83 -25.07 -9.21
CA ALA A 327 -5.71 -23.71 -8.68
C ALA A 327 -4.42 -23.50 -7.87
N VAL A 328 -3.98 -24.53 -7.13
CA VAL A 328 -2.75 -24.47 -6.31
C VAL A 328 -1.51 -24.44 -7.21
N GLU A 329 -1.44 -25.32 -8.20
CA GLU A 329 -0.35 -25.37 -9.18
C GLU A 329 -0.28 -24.08 -9.99
N ARG A 330 -1.43 -23.53 -10.39
CA ARG A 330 -1.51 -22.23 -11.08
C ARG A 330 -0.92 -21.12 -10.23
N LEU A 331 -1.24 -21.08 -8.93
CA LEU A 331 -0.71 -20.07 -8.01
C LEU A 331 0.81 -20.22 -7.80
N GLN A 332 1.29 -21.45 -7.60
CA GLN A 332 2.73 -21.73 -7.48
C GLN A 332 3.47 -21.33 -8.77
N ARG A 333 2.90 -21.68 -9.92
CA ARG A 333 3.48 -21.37 -11.22
C ARG A 333 3.53 -19.87 -11.45
N ARG A 334 2.44 -19.14 -11.14
CA ARG A 334 2.40 -17.67 -11.18
C ARG A 334 3.56 -17.06 -10.39
N LYS A 335 3.74 -17.44 -9.12
CA LYS A 335 4.83 -16.91 -8.29
C LYS A 335 6.22 -17.21 -8.88
N SER A 336 6.43 -18.44 -9.37
CA SER A 336 7.71 -18.81 -9.99
C SER A 336 8.02 -18.02 -11.26
N LEU A 337 7.02 -17.80 -12.13
CA LEU A 337 7.17 -17.04 -13.36
C LEU A 337 7.38 -15.56 -13.08
N GLU A 338 6.66 -15.00 -12.11
CA GLU A 338 6.81 -13.60 -11.71
C GLU A 338 8.25 -13.30 -11.25
N SER A 339 8.80 -14.12 -10.35
CA SER A 339 10.19 -14.00 -9.90
C SER A 339 11.17 -14.15 -11.07
N ALA A 340 10.98 -15.16 -11.93
CA ALA A 340 11.87 -15.41 -13.06
C ALA A 340 11.88 -14.27 -14.08
N PHE A 341 10.73 -13.65 -14.35
CA PHE A 341 10.67 -12.46 -15.22
C PHE A 341 11.35 -11.25 -14.58
N ARG A 342 11.10 -11.00 -13.29
CA ARG A 342 11.66 -9.87 -12.53
C ARG A 342 13.19 -9.96 -12.44
N GLU A 343 13.72 -11.16 -12.22
CA GLU A 343 15.16 -11.46 -12.16
C GLU A 343 15.80 -11.64 -13.55
N GLN A 344 15.01 -11.51 -14.63
CA GLN A 344 15.42 -11.73 -16.02
C GLN A 344 16.04 -13.11 -16.30
N GLN A 345 15.65 -14.13 -15.51
CA GLN A 345 16.06 -15.52 -15.70
C GLN A 345 15.23 -16.25 -16.76
N LEU A 346 14.06 -15.72 -17.10
CA LEU A 346 13.17 -16.25 -18.14
C LEU A 346 12.88 -15.18 -19.19
N SER A 347 13.00 -15.54 -20.46
CA SER A 347 12.61 -14.68 -21.58
C SER A 347 11.11 -14.82 -21.86
N LEU A 348 10.42 -13.69 -22.05
CA LEU A 348 9.04 -13.68 -22.53
C LEU A 348 8.92 -14.35 -23.91
N ALA A 349 9.93 -14.21 -24.77
CA ALA A 349 9.95 -14.81 -26.10
C ALA A 349 9.94 -16.34 -26.04
N GLU A 350 10.78 -16.92 -25.18
CA GLU A 350 10.91 -18.38 -25.01
C GLU A 350 9.60 -18.97 -24.46
N LEU A 351 9.07 -18.38 -23.38
CA LEU A 351 7.82 -18.87 -22.79
C LEU A 351 6.64 -18.75 -23.75
N LEU A 352 6.54 -17.62 -24.49
CA LEU A 352 5.49 -17.43 -25.47
C LEU A 352 5.61 -18.47 -26.60
N GLN A 353 6.82 -18.75 -27.07
CA GLN A 353 7.08 -19.74 -28.11
C GLN A 353 6.70 -21.16 -27.66
N ASP A 354 7.02 -21.54 -26.41
CA ASP A 354 6.66 -22.85 -25.86
C ASP A 354 5.15 -23.03 -25.74
N VAL A 355 4.47 -22.02 -25.19
CA VAL A 355 3.00 -22.02 -25.02
C VAL A 355 2.30 -22.02 -26.37
N TRP A 356 2.79 -21.21 -27.30
CA TRP A 356 2.24 -21.13 -28.64
C TRP A 356 2.45 -22.42 -29.43
N GLY A 357 3.65 -22.99 -29.41
CA GLY A 357 3.94 -24.28 -30.05
C GLY A 357 3.06 -25.42 -29.54
N SER A 358 2.65 -25.37 -28.27
CA SER A 358 1.76 -26.36 -27.66
C SER A 358 0.27 -26.14 -27.98
N SER A 359 -0.11 -24.94 -28.45
CA SER A 359 -1.51 -24.58 -28.71
C SER A 359 -2.07 -25.13 -30.03
N GLY A 360 -1.19 -25.52 -30.97
CA GLY A 360 -1.56 -25.93 -32.32
C GLY A 360 -1.95 -24.78 -33.26
N GLN A 361 -1.97 -23.54 -32.77
CA GLN A 361 -2.32 -22.34 -33.54
C GLN A 361 -1.16 -21.89 -34.45
N THR A 362 -1.44 -21.40 -35.64
CA THR A 362 -0.43 -20.92 -36.61
C THR A 362 0.01 -19.49 -36.40
N ARG A 363 -0.67 -18.73 -35.52
CA ARG A 363 -0.36 -17.33 -35.20
C ARG A 363 -0.56 -17.03 -33.73
N VAL A 364 0.16 -16.03 -33.20
CA VAL A 364 -0.02 -15.56 -31.82
C VAL A 364 -0.08 -14.03 -31.75
N LEU A 365 -1.03 -13.52 -30.98
CA LEU A 365 -1.17 -12.10 -30.66
C LEU A 365 -1.01 -11.91 -29.15
N LEU A 366 0.03 -11.21 -28.72
CA LEU A 366 0.14 -10.71 -27.34
C LEU A 366 -0.34 -9.27 -27.30
N CYS A 367 -1.51 -9.02 -26.72
CA CYS A 367 -2.08 -7.70 -26.53
C CYS A 367 -1.82 -7.21 -25.11
N ILE A 368 -1.11 -6.09 -24.97
CA ILE A 368 -0.94 -5.38 -23.71
C ILE A 368 -1.82 -4.13 -23.76
N ASP A 369 -2.98 -4.22 -23.12
CA ASP A 369 -3.96 -3.14 -23.03
C ASP A 369 -3.63 -2.23 -21.83
N GLN A 370 -4.00 -0.95 -21.92
CA GLN A 370 -3.64 0.09 -20.93
C GLN A 370 -2.15 0.07 -20.56
N PHE A 371 -1.28 0.08 -21.56
CA PHE A 371 0.17 0.02 -21.36
C PHE A 371 0.71 1.17 -20.49
N GLU A 372 0.00 2.30 -20.43
CA GLU A 372 0.32 3.42 -19.55
C GLU A 372 0.39 3.04 -18.07
N GLU A 373 -0.34 2.00 -17.66
CA GLU A 373 -0.33 1.49 -16.29
C GLU A 373 1.08 1.07 -15.84
N LEU A 374 1.93 0.68 -16.79
CA LEU A 374 3.34 0.38 -16.51
C LEU A 374 4.06 1.60 -15.93
N PHE A 375 3.83 2.79 -16.50
CA PHE A 375 4.51 4.02 -16.10
C PHE A 375 3.89 4.67 -14.86
N THR A 376 2.61 4.44 -14.59
CA THR A 376 1.90 5.04 -13.45
C THR A 376 2.03 4.21 -12.17
N HIS A 377 2.14 2.89 -12.27
CA HIS A 377 2.10 2.00 -11.10
C HIS A 377 3.44 1.34 -10.77
N SER A 378 4.42 1.39 -11.67
CA SER A 378 5.70 0.71 -11.49
C SER A 378 6.84 1.69 -11.20
N ASP A 379 7.85 1.23 -10.47
CA ASP A 379 9.10 2.00 -10.33
C ASP A 379 9.94 1.93 -11.63
N PRO A 380 10.87 2.89 -11.83
CA PRO A 380 11.68 2.93 -13.04
C PRO A 380 12.52 1.68 -13.33
N ALA A 381 12.90 0.88 -12.32
CA ALA A 381 13.66 -0.35 -12.56
C ALA A 381 12.75 -1.45 -13.11
N THR A 382 11.54 -1.60 -12.55
CA THR A 382 10.51 -2.50 -13.07
C THR A 382 10.09 -2.12 -14.50
N VAL A 383 9.88 -0.83 -14.79
CA VAL A 383 9.58 -0.34 -16.15
C VAL A 383 10.67 -0.80 -17.14
N ARG A 384 11.94 -0.50 -16.84
CA ARG A 384 13.06 -0.88 -17.72
C ARG A 384 13.17 -2.39 -17.92
N ALA A 385 12.98 -3.18 -16.87
CA ALA A 385 13.01 -4.64 -16.96
C ALA A 385 11.89 -5.17 -17.85
N TYR A 386 10.68 -4.60 -17.75
CA TYR A 386 9.53 -4.99 -18.53
C TYR A 386 9.71 -4.63 -20.02
N GLU A 387 10.12 -3.39 -20.30
CA GLU A 387 10.46 -2.95 -21.66
C GLU A 387 11.55 -3.84 -22.29
N SER A 388 12.54 -4.25 -21.50
CA SER A 388 13.60 -5.17 -21.97
C SER A 388 13.04 -6.53 -22.41
N GLN A 389 12.01 -7.07 -21.74
CA GLN A 389 11.34 -8.30 -22.16
C GLN A 389 10.58 -8.12 -23.48
N LEU A 390 9.91 -6.98 -23.67
CA LEU A 390 9.19 -6.66 -24.91
C LEU A 390 10.14 -6.47 -26.10
N ILE A 391 11.27 -5.78 -25.88
CA ILE A 391 12.32 -5.62 -26.88
C ILE A 391 12.84 -6.99 -27.32
N ARG A 392 13.22 -7.86 -26.38
CA ARG A 392 13.67 -9.22 -26.67
C ARG A 392 12.63 -10.06 -27.43
N LEU A 393 11.35 -9.90 -27.10
CA LEU A 393 10.26 -10.58 -27.81
C LEU A 393 10.19 -10.18 -29.29
N VAL A 394 10.29 -8.89 -29.59
CA VAL A 394 10.21 -8.41 -30.97
C VAL A 394 11.50 -8.70 -31.75
N GLU A 395 12.65 -8.63 -31.10
CA GLU A 395 13.97 -8.96 -31.68
C GLU A 395 14.14 -10.45 -31.98
N ALA A 396 13.43 -11.34 -31.27
CA ALA A 396 13.44 -12.78 -31.53
C ALA A 396 12.89 -13.17 -32.93
N ASP A 397 12.21 -12.26 -33.64
CA ASP A 397 11.66 -12.47 -34.99
C ASP A 397 10.84 -13.78 -35.14
N LEU A 398 9.98 -14.04 -34.16
CA LEU A 398 9.07 -15.17 -34.19
C LEU A 398 8.04 -14.97 -35.31
N LYS A 399 8.18 -15.69 -36.43
CA LYS A 399 7.29 -15.58 -37.60
C LYS A 399 5.86 -15.94 -37.22
N GLY A 400 4.91 -15.01 -37.32
CA GLY A 400 3.51 -15.24 -36.93
C GLY A 400 3.16 -14.74 -35.53
N CYS A 401 4.13 -14.16 -34.81
CA CYS A 401 3.92 -13.46 -33.54
C CYS A 401 3.76 -11.95 -33.77
N THR A 402 2.73 -11.37 -33.16
CA THR A 402 2.50 -9.93 -33.12
C THR A 402 2.31 -9.45 -31.68
N LEU A 403 3.05 -8.42 -31.28
CA LEU A 403 2.85 -7.66 -30.05
C LEU A 403 1.95 -6.45 -30.37
N LEU A 404 0.80 -6.35 -29.71
CA LEU A 404 -0.09 -5.20 -29.78
C LEU A 404 0.01 -4.40 -28.47
N LEU A 405 0.47 -3.16 -28.56
CA LEU A 405 0.49 -2.21 -27.45
C LEU A 405 -0.66 -1.22 -27.60
N VAL A 406 -1.46 -1.06 -26.55
CA VAL A 406 -2.56 -0.09 -26.53
C VAL A 406 -2.31 0.88 -25.39
N MET A 407 -2.19 2.17 -25.68
CA MET A 407 -1.89 3.19 -24.67
C MET A 407 -2.60 4.51 -24.96
N ARG A 408 -2.73 5.35 -23.95
CA ARG A 408 -3.07 6.75 -24.18
C ARG A 408 -1.91 7.55 -24.78
N ALA A 409 -2.23 8.52 -25.63
CA ALA A 409 -1.22 9.32 -26.34
C ALA A 409 -0.42 10.27 -25.42
N ASP A 410 -0.97 10.68 -24.28
CA ASP A 410 -0.31 11.55 -23.29
C ASP A 410 0.84 10.87 -22.53
N PHE A 411 0.90 9.53 -22.54
CA PHE A 411 2.00 8.76 -21.97
C PHE A 411 3.15 8.49 -22.96
N LEU A 412 3.07 9.02 -24.18
CA LEU A 412 4.13 8.85 -25.18
C LEU A 412 5.49 9.36 -24.68
N ALA A 413 5.52 10.49 -23.95
CA ALA A 413 6.78 11.00 -23.38
C ALA A 413 7.43 10.03 -22.40
N ALA A 414 6.64 9.30 -21.62
CA ALA A 414 7.13 8.28 -20.69
C ALA A 414 7.69 7.07 -21.45
N ALA A 415 6.99 6.60 -22.48
CA ALA A 415 7.45 5.51 -23.35
C ALA A 415 8.74 5.87 -24.11
N LEU A 416 8.94 7.14 -24.46
CA LEU A 416 10.12 7.63 -25.16
C LEU A 416 11.33 7.85 -24.22
N ALA A 417 11.19 7.68 -22.91
CA ALA A 417 12.29 7.85 -21.96
C ALA A 417 13.37 6.77 -22.10
N ASN A 418 13.02 5.60 -22.66
CA ASN A 418 13.97 4.52 -22.97
C ASN A 418 14.35 4.55 -24.46
N GLU A 419 15.62 4.84 -24.76
CA GLU A 419 16.13 4.94 -26.13
C GLU A 419 16.00 3.64 -26.93
N ALA A 420 16.18 2.47 -26.29
CA ALA A 420 16.05 1.19 -26.97
C ALA A 420 14.60 0.90 -27.36
N PHE A 421 13.66 1.19 -26.46
CA PHE A 421 12.24 1.05 -26.73
C PHE A 421 11.73 2.06 -27.76
N THR A 422 12.26 3.30 -27.72
CA THR A 422 12.00 4.32 -28.74
C THR A 422 12.40 3.86 -30.14
N ARG A 423 13.60 3.28 -30.29
CA ARG A 423 14.05 2.72 -31.56
C ARG A 423 13.11 1.62 -32.05
N LEU A 424 12.65 0.75 -31.14
CA LEU A 424 11.70 -0.31 -31.46
C LEU A 424 10.37 0.25 -31.99
N LEU A 425 9.77 1.23 -31.31
CA LEU A 425 8.52 1.86 -31.74
C LEU A 425 8.65 2.53 -33.12
N ASN A 426 9.76 3.24 -33.37
CA ASN A 426 10.01 3.93 -34.65
C ASN A 426 10.22 2.97 -35.84
N GLN A 427 10.65 1.74 -35.59
CA GLN A 427 10.86 0.71 -36.63
C GLN A 427 9.57 -0.01 -37.01
N HIS A 428 8.49 0.19 -36.26
CA HIS A 428 7.27 -0.59 -36.35
C HIS A 428 6.02 0.31 -36.50
N SER A 429 4.88 -0.33 -36.75
CA SER A 429 3.64 0.39 -37.07
C SER A 429 3.06 1.02 -35.81
N THR A 430 2.78 2.32 -35.91
CA THR A 430 2.13 3.10 -34.86
C THR A 430 0.94 3.83 -35.47
N GLU A 431 -0.24 3.71 -34.86
CA GLU A 431 -1.48 4.32 -35.33
C GLU A 431 -2.19 5.09 -34.22
N LEU A 432 -2.70 6.27 -34.55
CA LEU A 432 -3.50 7.09 -33.65
C LEU A 432 -4.98 6.81 -33.91
N LEU A 433 -5.71 6.38 -32.88
CA LEU A 433 -7.15 6.17 -32.93
C LEU A 433 -7.86 7.52 -33.07
N PRO A 434 -8.51 7.81 -34.21
CA PRO A 434 -9.27 9.04 -34.38
C PRO A 434 -10.54 9.05 -33.50
N PRO A 435 -11.07 10.25 -33.17
CA PRO A 435 -12.41 10.36 -32.61
C PRO A 435 -13.45 9.74 -33.57
N MET A 436 -14.60 9.34 -33.03
CA MET A 436 -15.67 8.78 -33.87
C MET A 436 -16.31 9.89 -34.72
N GLY A 437 -16.53 9.61 -36.00
CA GLY A 437 -17.31 10.51 -36.85
C GLY A 437 -18.80 10.49 -36.49
N SER A 438 -19.58 11.45 -36.99
CA SER A 438 -21.02 11.55 -36.72
C SER A 438 -21.80 10.27 -37.14
N ALA A 439 -21.47 9.68 -38.29
CA ALA A 439 -22.09 8.44 -38.75
C ALA A 439 -21.74 7.23 -37.85
N GLU A 440 -20.49 7.16 -37.41
CA GLU A 440 -20.00 6.14 -36.48
C GLU A 440 -20.71 6.25 -35.12
N LEU A 441 -20.78 7.47 -34.56
CA LEU A 441 -21.48 7.74 -33.31
C LEU A 441 -22.98 7.42 -33.40
N ARG A 442 -23.63 7.83 -34.49
CA ARG A 442 -25.04 7.50 -34.73
C ARG A 442 -25.28 6.00 -34.75
N ALA A 443 -24.41 5.25 -35.43
CA ALA A 443 -24.49 3.79 -35.41
C ALA A 443 -24.32 3.22 -34.00
N ALA A 444 -23.33 3.71 -33.24
CA ALA A 444 -23.10 3.30 -31.86
C ALA A 444 -24.25 3.66 -30.89
N ILE A 445 -25.04 4.68 -31.20
CA ILE A 445 -26.24 5.07 -30.44
C ILE A 445 -27.44 4.20 -30.84
N GLU A 446 -27.77 4.15 -32.14
CA GLU A 446 -29.06 3.61 -32.60
C GLU A 446 -29.07 2.09 -32.79
N GLN A 447 -27.97 1.51 -33.30
CA GLN A 447 -27.94 0.09 -33.67
C GLN A 447 -28.05 -0.88 -32.48
N PRO A 448 -27.41 -0.63 -31.32
CA PRO A 448 -27.58 -1.50 -30.16
C PRO A 448 -29.05 -1.59 -29.69
N ALA A 449 -29.75 -0.44 -29.61
CA ALA A 449 -31.17 -0.40 -29.27
C ALA A 449 -32.04 -1.06 -30.35
N ARG A 450 -31.80 -0.79 -31.63
CA ARG A 450 -32.51 -1.43 -32.75
C ARG A 450 -32.40 -2.95 -32.72
N LYS A 451 -31.22 -3.49 -32.38
CA LYS A 451 -31.00 -4.93 -32.23
C LYS A 451 -31.86 -5.55 -31.13
N GLN A 452 -32.19 -4.75 -30.12
CA GLN A 452 -33.10 -5.11 -29.04
C GLN A 452 -34.56 -4.66 -29.30
N ARG A 453 -34.86 -4.16 -30.50
CA ARG A 453 -36.17 -3.63 -30.92
C ARG A 453 -36.69 -2.46 -30.09
N VAL A 454 -35.78 -1.68 -29.54
CA VAL A 454 -36.10 -0.42 -28.88
C VAL A 454 -35.76 0.72 -29.84
N SER A 455 -36.70 1.65 -30.00
CA SER A 455 -36.47 2.83 -30.84
C SER A 455 -35.64 3.87 -30.08
N VAL A 456 -34.84 4.66 -30.81
CA VAL A 456 -34.18 5.85 -30.26
C VAL A 456 -34.80 7.04 -30.96
N GLU A 457 -35.32 8.00 -30.20
CA GLU A 457 -35.92 9.20 -30.76
C GLU A 457 -34.89 9.98 -31.60
N PRO A 458 -35.20 10.39 -32.84
CA PRO A 458 -34.23 11.10 -33.68
C PRO A 458 -33.68 12.37 -33.03
N ALA A 459 -34.53 13.13 -32.34
CA ALA A 459 -34.12 14.35 -31.64
C ALA A 459 -33.16 14.07 -30.47
N LEU A 460 -33.30 12.91 -29.79
CA LEU A 460 -32.35 12.45 -28.79
C LEU A 460 -31.00 12.12 -29.44
N THR A 461 -30.98 11.45 -30.58
CA THR A 461 -29.74 11.15 -31.29
C THR A 461 -28.99 12.44 -31.65
N GLU A 462 -29.66 13.45 -32.22
CA GLU A 462 -29.00 14.73 -32.53
C GLU A 462 -28.45 15.40 -31.27
N ALA A 463 -29.23 15.45 -30.19
CA ALA A 463 -28.79 16.04 -28.93
C ALA A 463 -27.56 15.34 -28.31
N LEU A 464 -27.46 14.02 -28.46
CA LEU A 464 -26.30 13.24 -28.02
C LEU A 464 -25.08 13.44 -28.93
N LEU A 465 -25.28 13.54 -30.24
CA LEU A 465 -24.21 13.84 -31.20
C LEU A 465 -23.60 15.21 -30.93
N ASP A 466 -24.44 16.24 -30.78
CA ASP A 466 -24.01 17.61 -30.45
C ASP A 466 -23.26 17.65 -29.11
N ALA A 467 -23.73 16.92 -28.10
CA ALA A 467 -23.08 16.87 -26.80
C ALA A 467 -21.67 16.23 -26.86
N VAL A 468 -21.49 15.19 -27.68
CA VAL A 468 -20.20 14.50 -27.83
C VAL A 468 -19.22 15.31 -28.69
N GLU A 469 -19.69 15.96 -29.76
CA GLU A 469 -18.84 16.76 -30.65
C GLU A 469 -18.17 17.92 -29.91
N ASN A 470 -18.90 18.55 -28.99
CA ASN A 470 -18.37 19.61 -28.13
C ASN A 470 -17.41 19.10 -27.04
N GLN A 471 -17.27 17.78 -26.86
CA GLN A 471 -16.54 17.15 -25.76
C GLN A 471 -15.75 15.90 -26.18
N PRO A 472 -14.55 16.07 -26.76
CA PRO A 472 -13.68 14.96 -27.12
C PRO A 472 -13.37 14.06 -25.90
N GLY A 473 -13.51 12.74 -26.05
CA GLY A 473 -13.25 11.76 -24.98
C GLY A 473 -14.48 11.38 -24.13
N SER A 474 -15.68 11.83 -24.52
CA SER A 474 -16.95 11.61 -23.82
C SER A 474 -17.66 10.29 -24.15
N LEU A 475 -17.08 9.38 -24.95
CA LEU A 475 -17.73 8.09 -25.28
C LEU A 475 -18.15 7.26 -24.05
N PRO A 476 -17.36 7.18 -22.97
CA PRO A 476 -17.78 6.47 -21.75
C PRO A 476 -18.99 7.13 -21.11
N LEU A 477 -19.06 8.46 -21.14
CA LEU A 477 -20.18 9.23 -20.63
C LEU A 477 -21.43 9.05 -21.50
N LEU A 478 -21.26 8.97 -22.82
CA LEU A 478 -22.33 8.63 -23.76
C LEU A 478 -22.92 7.26 -23.44
N GLN A 479 -22.07 6.23 -23.28
CA GLN A 479 -22.52 4.88 -22.92
C GLN A 479 -23.20 4.84 -21.56
N TYR A 480 -22.72 5.63 -20.60
CA TYR A 480 -23.37 5.80 -19.30
C TYR A 480 -24.78 6.37 -19.42
N VAL A 481 -24.94 7.48 -20.14
CA VAL A 481 -26.25 8.10 -20.36
C VAL A 481 -27.19 7.18 -21.11
N LEU A 482 -26.72 6.50 -22.16
CA LEU A 482 -27.53 5.52 -22.89
C LEU A 482 -27.98 4.36 -21.99
N SER A 483 -27.12 3.91 -21.07
CA SER A 483 -27.50 2.91 -20.07
C SER A 483 -28.58 3.42 -19.12
N LEU A 484 -28.49 4.67 -18.65
CA LEU A 484 -29.51 5.27 -17.78
C LEU A 484 -30.85 5.46 -18.51
N LEU A 485 -30.80 5.94 -19.76
CA LEU A 485 -31.98 6.06 -20.61
C LEU A 485 -32.63 4.70 -20.85
N TRP A 486 -31.82 3.67 -21.04
CA TRP A 486 -32.31 2.30 -21.17
C TRP A 486 -33.03 1.81 -19.91
N GLU A 487 -32.47 2.07 -18.74
CA GLU A 487 -33.06 1.66 -17.46
C GLU A 487 -34.36 2.39 -17.14
N GLN A 488 -34.47 3.67 -17.51
CA GLN A 488 -35.67 4.50 -17.32
C GLN A 488 -36.65 4.47 -18.50
N ARG A 489 -36.46 3.59 -19.49
CA ARG A 489 -37.32 3.55 -20.67
C ARG A 489 -38.73 3.05 -20.32
N ASP A 490 -39.74 3.76 -20.79
CA ASP A 490 -41.13 3.30 -20.77
C ASP A 490 -41.44 2.54 -22.07
N GLY A 491 -41.30 1.22 -22.07
CA GLY A 491 -41.77 0.33 -23.15
C GLY A 491 -41.08 0.46 -24.52
N ASP A 492 -41.33 1.56 -25.25
CA ASP A 492 -41.23 1.67 -26.70
C ASP A 492 -40.04 2.50 -27.25
N GLY A 493 -39.26 3.19 -26.41
CA GLY A 493 -38.06 3.87 -26.90
C GLY A 493 -37.25 4.67 -25.87
N LEU A 494 -36.05 5.08 -26.28
CA LEU A 494 -35.23 6.08 -25.59
C LEU A 494 -35.66 7.47 -26.05
N ARG A 495 -35.97 8.36 -25.09
CA ARG A 495 -36.62 9.66 -25.36
C ARG A 495 -35.75 10.85 -24.97
N LEU A 496 -35.91 11.96 -25.70
CA LEU A 496 -35.19 13.21 -25.42
C LEU A 496 -35.60 13.81 -24.06
N ASP A 497 -36.88 13.71 -23.69
CA ASP A 497 -37.38 14.24 -22.42
C ASP A 497 -36.70 13.59 -21.21
N THR A 498 -36.51 12.26 -21.23
CA THR A 498 -35.78 11.53 -20.19
C THR A 498 -34.31 11.97 -20.11
N TYR A 499 -33.67 12.23 -21.26
CA TYR A 499 -32.31 12.77 -21.30
C TYR A 499 -32.20 14.16 -20.67
N ASN A 500 -33.17 15.03 -20.95
CA ASN A 500 -33.24 16.37 -20.36
C ASN A 500 -33.46 16.33 -18.85
N GLN A 501 -34.21 15.35 -18.33
CA GLN A 501 -34.37 15.15 -16.88
C GLN A 501 -33.05 14.81 -16.17
N PHE A 502 -32.11 14.15 -16.87
CA PHE A 502 -30.76 13.92 -16.37
C PHE A 502 -29.81 15.12 -16.50
N GLY A 503 -30.29 16.26 -16.99
CA GLY A 503 -29.49 17.47 -17.13
C GLY A 503 -28.44 17.40 -18.25
N GLY A 504 -28.59 16.47 -19.19
CA GLY A 504 -27.68 16.26 -20.31
C GLY A 504 -26.50 15.35 -20.00
N LEU A 505 -25.57 15.25 -20.97
CA LEU A 505 -24.45 14.31 -20.95
C LEU A 505 -23.56 14.45 -19.70
N GLU A 506 -23.14 15.68 -19.37
CA GLU A 506 -22.25 15.98 -18.24
C GLU A 506 -22.87 15.69 -16.88
N LYS A 507 -24.10 16.17 -16.67
CA LYS A 507 -24.74 16.17 -15.35
C LYS A 507 -25.32 14.82 -14.97
N ALA A 508 -25.62 13.96 -15.94
CA ALA A 508 -26.23 12.66 -15.67
C ALA A 508 -25.39 11.82 -14.68
N LEU A 509 -24.07 11.77 -14.88
CA LEU A 509 -23.15 11.04 -14.00
C LEU A 509 -23.10 11.65 -12.60
N GLU A 510 -22.98 12.97 -12.51
CA GLU A 510 -22.93 13.68 -11.24
C GLU A 510 -24.25 13.54 -10.45
N ILE A 511 -25.40 13.73 -11.09
CA ILE A 511 -26.72 13.60 -10.46
C ILE A 511 -26.89 12.19 -9.89
N ARG A 512 -26.53 11.16 -10.66
CA ARG A 512 -26.65 9.78 -10.20
C ARG A 512 -25.66 9.46 -9.08
N ALA A 513 -24.39 9.85 -9.20
CA ALA A 513 -23.40 9.66 -8.15
C ALA A 513 -23.82 10.35 -6.83
N ASN A 514 -24.32 11.59 -6.93
CA ASN A 514 -24.84 12.33 -5.79
C ASN A 514 -26.09 11.68 -5.19
N SER A 515 -27.00 11.14 -6.02
CA SER A 515 -28.19 10.42 -5.54
C SER A 515 -27.83 9.14 -4.79
N ILE A 516 -26.84 8.38 -5.25
CA ILE A 516 -26.36 7.18 -4.55
C ILE A 516 -25.73 7.58 -3.22
N LEU A 517 -24.87 8.61 -3.22
CA LEU A 517 -24.24 9.12 -2.01
C LEU A 517 -25.26 9.64 -0.99
N ALA A 518 -26.30 10.35 -1.44
CA ALA A 518 -27.37 10.86 -0.59
C ALA A 518 -28.23 9.75 0.04
N GLY A 519 -28.20 8.53 -0.52
CA GLY A 519 -28.84 7.35 0.06
C GLY A 519 -28.11 6.78 1.28
N PHE A 520 -26.84 7.15 1.48
CA PHE A 520 -26.03 6.75 2.63
C PHE A 520 -26.18 7.72 3.81
N SER A 521 -26.05 7.20 5.04
CA SER A 521 -25.96 8.02 6.25
C SER A 521 -24.67 8.85 6.29
N ASP A 522 -24.61 9.91 7.11
CA ASP A 522 -23.42 10.78 7.18
C ASP A 522 -22.09 10.01 7.44
N PRO A 523 -22.03 9.02 8.35
CA PRO A 523 -20.83 8.20 8.54
C PRO A 523 -20.47 7.36 7.30
N GLU A 524 -21.47 6.81 6.62
CA GLU A 524 -21.28 6.01 5.40
C GLU A 524 -20.85 6.88 4.21
N GLN A 525 -21.34 8.12 4.10
CA GLN A 525 -20.88 9.08 3.08
C GLN A 525 -19.41 9.44 3.26
N GLU A 526 -18.97 9.65 4.50
CA GLU A 526 -17.56 9.87 4.79
C GLU A 526 -16.74 8.62 4.45
N GLN A 527 -17.22 7.42 4.78
CA GLN A 527 -16.55 6.17 4.38
C GLN A 527 -16.50 5.97 2.86
N ALA A 528 -17.56 6.33 2.13
CA ALA A 528 -17.59 6.31 0.67
C ALA A 528 -16.56 7.28 0.07
N LYS A 529 -16.39 8.48 0.66
CA LYS A 529 -15.32 9.41 0.29
C LYS A 529 -13.95 8.77 0.47
N HIS A 530 -13.69 8.11 1.59
CA HIS A 530 -12.41 7.39 1.82
C HIS A 530 -12.18 6.28 0.80
N ILE A 531 -13.22 5.50 0.48
CA ILE A 531 -13.16 4.47 -0.55
C ILE A 531 -12.77 5.08 -1.90
N PHE A 532 -13.47 6.12 -2.35
CA PHE A 532 -13.16 6.78 -3.62
C PHE A 532 -11.73 7.32 -3.64
N LEU A 533 -11.32 8.07 -2.62
CA LEU A 533 -9.97 8.64 -2.54
C LEU A 533 -8.89 7.55 -2.64
N ARG A 534 -9.10 6.39 -2.01
CA ARG A 534 -8.16 5.27 -2.06
C ARG A 534 -8.06 4.59 -3.44
N LEU A 535 -9.07 4.77 -4.29
CA LEU A 535 -9.14 4.29 -5.68
C LEU A 535 -8.64 5.32 -6.70
N ILE A 536 -8.02 6.42 -6.27
CA ILE A 536 -7.47 7.46 -7.14
C ILE A 536 -5.95 7.52 -7.02
N GLN A 537 -5.29 7.75 -8.14
CA GLN A 537 -3.87 8.09 -8.22
C GLN A 537 -3.74 9.54 -8.73
N PRO A 538 -3.27 10.49 -7.90
CA PRO A 538 -3.03 11.85 -8.36
C PRO A 538 -1.92 11.89 -9.43
N GLY A 539 -2.17 12.59 -10.53
CA GLY A 539 -1.17 12.82 -11.58
C GLY A 539 -0.08 13.81 -11.15
N GLU A 540 1.16 13.58 -11.56
CA GLU A 540 2.29 14.52 -11.40
C GLU A 540 2.45 15.34 -12.69
N GLY A 541 1.56 16.32 -12.89
CA GLY A 541 1.53 17.14 -14.12
C GLY A 541 0.75 16.50 -15.28
N SER A 542 0.25 15.27 -15.09
CA SER A 542 -0.76 14.61 -15.92
C SER A 542 -2.15 14.69 -15.27
N GLU A 543 -3.17 14.20 -15.97
CA GLU A 543 -4.49 13.99 -15.38
C GLU A 543 -4.46 12.98 -14.22
N ASP A 544 -5.43 13.09 -13.31
CA ASP A 544 -5.65 12.12 -12.24
C ASP A 544 -6.20 10.82 -12.83
N THR A 545 -5.60 9.69 -12.43
CA THR A 545 -5.94 8.37 -12.95
C THR A 545 -6.58 7.51 -11.87
N ARG A 546 -7.18 6.40 -12.29
CA ARG A 546 -7.72 5.40 -11.36
C ARG A 546 -6.61 4.51 -10.81
N ARG A 547 -6.75 4.10 -9.55
CA ARG A 547 -5.92 3.11 -8.88
C ARG A 547 -6.74 1.86 -8.61
N ARG A 548 -6.14 0.70 -8.86
CA ARG A 548 -6.68 -0.60 -8.42
C ARG A 548 -6.26 -0.84 -6.97
N ALA A 549 -7.21 -1.01 -6.06
CA ALA A 549 -6.96 -1.33 -4.66
C ALA A 549 -7.42 -2.75 -4.35
N ASP A 550 -6.68 -3.43 -3.49
CA ASP A 550 -7.08 -4.74 -2.96
C ASP A 550 -8.25 -4.56 -1.98
N LEU A 551 -9.29 -5.40 -2.04
CA LEU A 551 -10.43 -5.24 -1.13
C LEU A 551 -10.03 -5.36 0.35
N ARG A 552 -8.93 -6.06 0.67
CA ARG A 552 -8.38 -6.15 2.04
C ARG A 552 -7.86 -4.80 2.55
N GLU A 553 -7.57 -3.84 1.66
CA GLU A 553 -7.16 -2.51 2.06
C GLU A 553 -8.28 -1.73 2.77
N PHE A 554 -9.54 -2.12 2.57
CA PHE A 554 -10.70 -1.54 3.24
C PHE A 554 -11.07 -2.28 4.54
N GLY A 555 -10.32 -3.32 4.90
CA GLY A 555 -10.57 -4.17 6.06
C GLY A 555 -11.80 -5.07 5.91
N ASP A 556 -12.13 -5.77 6.99
CA ASP A 556 -13.30 -6.65 7.06
C ASP A 556 -14.57 -5.94 7.56
N ASP A 557 -14.57 -4.60 7.52
CA ASP A 557 -15.70 -3.77 7.94
C ASP A 557 -16.95 -4.07 7.09
N PRO A 558 -18.05 -4.57 7.71
CA PRO A 558 -19.30 -4.83 7.01
C PRO A 558 -19.86 -3.58 6.31
N ALA A 559 -19.66 -2.38 6.88
CA ALA A 559 -20.14 -1.13 6.29
C ALA A 559 -19.36 -0.79 5.01
N ALA A 560 -18.02 -0.87 5.04
CA ALA A 560 -17.19 -0.68 3.85
C ALA A 560 -17.56 -1.64 2.72
N ARG A 561 -17.78 -2.94 3.03
CA ARG A 561 -18.20 -3.93 2.02
C ARG A 561 -19.58 -3.63 1.45
N HIS A 562 -20.53 -3.22 2.29
CA HIS A 562 -21.85 -2.81 1.83
C HIS A 562 -21.79 -1.60 0.89
N ILE A 563 -20.99 -0.58 1.24
CA ILE A 563 -20.80 0.61 0.40
C ILE A 563 -20.14 0.24 -0.92
N ILE A 564 -19.07 -0.57 -0.91
CA ILE A 564 -18.40 -1.02 -2.14
C ILE A 564 -19.38 -1.79 -3.03
N GLN A 565 -20.20 -2.69 -2.46
CA GLN A 565 -21.21 -3.40 -3.22
C GLN A 565 -22.26 -2.46 -3.80
N ALA A 566 -22.78 -1.51 -3.03
CA ALA A 566 -23.75 -0.53 -3.51
C ALA A 566 -23.18 0.38 -4.62
N LEU A 567 -21.92 0.80 -4.50
CA LEU A 567 -21.21 1.55 -5.53
C LEU A 567 -20.93 0.70 -6.78
N ALA A 568 -20.70 -0.61 -6.61
CA ALA A 568 -20.53 -1.55 -7.71
C ALA A 568 -21.84 -1.85 -8.44
N ASP A 569 -22.93 -2.05 -7.71
CA ASP A 569 -24.29 -2.22 -8.26
C ASP A 569 -24.71 -0.97 -9.04
N ALA A 570 -24.30 0.22 -8.56
CA ALA A 570 -24.49 1.49 -9.24
C ALA A 570 -23.48 1.76 -10.39
N ARG A 571 -22.54 0.83 -10.65
CA ARG A 571 -21.49 0.90 -11.68
C ARG A 571 -20.57 2.13 -11.56
N LEU A 572 -20.36 2.62 -10.35
CA LEU A 572 -19.38 3.68 -10.06
C LEU A 572 -17.99 3.08 -9.75
N ILE A 573 -17.98 1.87 -9.20
CA ILE A 573 -16.80 1.06 -8.92
C ILE A 573 -16.95 -0.28 -9.63
N THR A 574 -15.85 -0.83 -10.12
CA THR A 574 -15.80 -2.19 -10.65
C THR A 574 -15.04 -3.07 -9.68
N THR A 575 -15.66 -4.19 -9.29
CA THR A 575 -15.02 -5.22 -8.48
C THR A 575 -14.68 -6.42 -9.36
N GLN A 576 -13.44 -6.88 -9.33
CA GLN A 576 -13.03 -8.13 -9.99
C GLN A 576 -12.67 -9.17 -8.93
N GLN A 577 -13.28 -10.35 -9.01
CA GLN A 577 -12.84 -11.53 -8.29
C GLN A 577 -11.75 -12.23 -9.10
N THR A 578 -10.64 -12.59 -8.46
CA THR A 578 -9.62 -13.44 -9.06
C THR A 578 -10.01 -14.90 -8.82
N ASP A 579 -9.85 -15.78 -9.82
CA ASP A 579 -10.12 -17.22 -9.63
C ASP A 579 -9.16 -17.81 -8.59
N GLY A 580 -9.72 -18.20 -7.44
CA GLY A 580 -8.99 -18.62 -6.25
C GLY A 580 -9.01 -17.53 -5.18
N ASN A 581 -9.09 -17.91 -3.90
CA ASN A 581 -9.26 -17.07 -2.71
C ASN A 581 -8.26 -15.89 -2.49
N GLU A 582 -7.47 -15.47 -3.48
CA GLU A 582 -6.70 -14.24 -3.46
C GLU A 582 -7.55 -13.05 -3.91
N ALA A 583 -7.82 -12.15 -2.95
CA ALA A 583 -8.28 -10.77 -3.07
C ALA A 583 -9.06 -10.40 -4.34
N ALA A 584 -10.34 -10.09 -4.14
CA ALA A 584 -11.03 -9.24 -5.09
C ALA A 584 -10.42 -7.83 -5.06
N PHE A 585 -10.38 -7.18 -6.22
CA PHE A 585 -9.90 -5.81 -6.37
C PHE A 585 -11.07 -4.87 -6.65
N ALA A 586 -10.97 -3.64 -6.18
CA ALA A 586 -11.84 -2.53 -6.55
C ALA A 586 -11.07 -1.48 -7.36
N GLU A 587 -11.73 -0.90 -8.35
CA GLU A 587 -11.24 0.26 -9.11
C GLU A 587 -12.43 1.16 -9.48
N VAL A 588 -12.21 2.46 -9.67
CA VAL A 588 -13.25 3.32 -10.25
C VAL A 588 -13.57 2.80 -11.66
N SER A 589 -14.87 2.65 -11.98
CA SER A 589 -15.30 2.04 -13.25
C SER A 589 -14.75 2.76 -14.47
N HIS A 590 -14.66 4.09 -14.42
CA HIS A 590 -13.99 4.89 -15.44
C HIS A 590 -13.51 6.25 -14.91
N GLU A 591 -12.42 6.78 -15.46
CA GLU A 591 -11.91 8.12 -15.17
C GLU A 591 -12.90 9.26 -15.50
N ALA A 592 -13.98 8.98 -16.22
CA ALA A 592 -15.02 9.97 -16.49
C ALA A 592 -15.67 10.43 -15.16
N LEU A 593 -15.73 9.53 -14.17
CA LEU A 593 -16.19 9.88 -12.82
C LEU A 593 -15.26 10.91 -12.17
N ILE A 594 -13.95 10.78 -12.35
CA ILE A 594 -12.95 11.71 -11.82
C ILE A 594 -13.08 13.09 -12.48
N ARG A 595 -13.28 13.14 -13.80
CA ARG A 595 -13.34 14.40 -14.55
C ARG A 595 -14.66 15.16 -14.36
N HIS A 596 -15.78 14.45 -14.29
CA HIS A 596 -17.12 15.05 -14.38
C HIS A 596 -17.89 15.09 -13.05
N TRP A 597 -17.47 14.37 -12.01
CA TRP A 597 -18.11 14.49 -10.71
C TRP A 597 -17.48 15.61 -9.87
N GLY A 598 -18.18 16.74 -9.74
CA GLY A 598 -17.70 17.92 -9.00
C GLY A 598 -17.22 17.59 -7.59
N LYS A 599 -18.03 16.87 -6.82
CA LYS A 599 -17.74 16.49 -5.44
C LYS A 599 -16.47 15.65 -5.30
N LEU A 600 -16.22 14.70 -6.21
CA LEU A 600 -15.00 13.88 -6.20
C LEU A 600 -13.76 14.72 -6.54
N ARG A 601 -13.86 15.66 -7.48
CA ARG A 601 -12.75 16.57 -7.78
C ARG A 601 -12.37 17.44 -6.59
N GLU A 602 -13.37 17.97 -5.89
CA GLU A 602 -13.15 18.72 -4.65
C GLU A 602 -12.45 17.85 -3.61
N TRP A 603 -12.93 16.61 -3.40
CA TRP A 603 -12.29 15.67 -2.48
C TRP A 603 -10.83 15.38 -2.87
N ILE A 604 -10.53 15.17 -4.15
CA ILE A 604 -9.17 14.90 -4.62
C ILE A 604 -8.28 16.14 -4.43
N ALA A 605 -8.79 17.34 -4.76
CA ALA A 605 -8.07 18.60 -4.60
C ALA A 605 -7.71 18.86 -3.14
N ASP A 606 -8.67 18.69 -2.23
CA ASP A 606 -8.50 18.91 -0.79
C ASP A 606 -7.53 17.90 -0.15
N ASN A 607 -7.34 16.73 -0.75
CA ASN A 607 -6.58 15.61 -0.16
C ASN A 607 -5.34 15.21 -0.98
N ARG A 608 -4.89 16.03 -1.94
CA ARG A 608 -3.85 15.64 -2.91
C ARG A 608 -2.54 15.20 -2.27
N ASP A 609 -2.05 15.95 -1.27
CA ASP A 609 -0.80 15.62 -0.56
C ASP A 609 -0.96 14.41 0.39
N ALA A 610 -2.15 14.25 0.97
CA ALA A 610 -2.49 13.09 1.78
C ALA A 610 -2.55 11.80 0.94
N LEU A 611 -3.12 11.87 -0.27
CA LEU A 611 -3.15 10.76 -1.23
C LEU A 611 -1.75 10.34 -1.68
N ARG A 612 -0.87 11.29 -1.95
CA ARG A 612 0.55 11.01 -2.28
C ARG A 612 1.26 10.29 -1.15
N THR A 613 1.07 10.79 0.07
CA THR A 613 1.65 10.19 1.29
C THR A 613 1.11 8.78 1.50
N GLN A 614 -0.20 8.58 1.38
CA GLN A 614 -0.84 7.28 1.45
C GLN A 614 -0.24 6.31 0.43
N HIS A 615 -0.17 6.70 -0.85
CA HIS A 615 0.37 5.84 -1.90
C HIS A 615 1.81 5.39 -1.63
N GLN A 616 2.68 6.29 -1.14
CA GLN A 616 4.05 5.95 -0.76
C GLN A 616 4.10 4.97 0.41
N ILE A 617 3.23 5.13 1.41
CA ILE A 617 3.12 4.23 2.56
C ILE A 617 2.59 2.86 2.11
N SER A 618 1.51 2.81 1.33
CA SER A 618 0.92 1.56 0.81
C SER A 618 1.96 0.75 0.03
N LYS A 619 2.73 1.43 -0.85
CA LYS A 619 3.81 0.80 -1.61
C LYS A 619 4.91 0.25 -0.69
N GLY A 620 5.42 1.07 0.23
CA GLY A 620 6.46 0.64 1.17
C GLY A 620 6.02 -0.51 2.07
N ALA A 621 4.76 -0.51 2.50
CA ALA A 621 4.19 -1.58 3.32
C ALA A 621 4.08 -2.90 2.54
N LYS A 622 3.73 -2.84 1.26
CA LYS A 622 3.72 -4.00 0.35
C LYS A 622 5.13 -4.53 0.10
N ASP A 623 6.07 -3.65 -0.24
CA ASP A 623 7.48 -4.04 -0.47
C ASP A 623 8.09 -4.68 0.80
N TRP A 624 7.78 -4.15 1.98
CA TRP A 624 8.17 -4.74 3.25
C TRP A 624 7.55 -6.12 3.48
N ALA A 625 6.26 -6.31 3.19
CA ALA A 625 5.61 -7.61 3.30
C ALA A 625 6.20 -8.64 2.33
N ASP A 626 6.37 -8.26 1.06
CA ASP A 626 6.91 -9.12 0.00
C ASP A 626 8.40 -9.43 0.26
N GLY A 627 9.14 -8.50 0.85
CA GLY A 627 10.52 -8.65 1.31
C GLY A 627 10.70 -9.45 2.60
N GLY A 628 9.69 -10.21 3.02
CA GLY A 628 9.76 -11.08 4.21
C GLY A 628 9.77 -10.31 5.53
N ARG A 629 9.27 -9.07 5.54
CA ARG A 629 9.23 -8.15 6.67
C ARG A 629 10.59 -7.75 7.25
N ASP A 630 11.63 -7.67 6.40
CA ASP A 630 12.97 -7.25 6.80
C ASP A 630 12.99 -5.79 7.30
N ALA A 631 13.74 -5.54 8.38
CA ALA A 631 13.95 -4.23 8.97
C ALA A 631 14.57 -3.20 8.01
N ALA A 632 15.28 -3.65 6.97
CA ALA A 632 15.88 -2.78 5.96
C ALA A 632 14.84 -1.94 5.18
N TRP A 633 13.59 -2.40 5.08
CA TRP A 633 12.51 -1.71 4.37
C TRP A 633 11.74 -0.72 5.27
N LEU A 634 11.97 -0.73 6.58
CA LEU A 634 11.23 0.10 7.53
C LEU A 634 11.52 1.59 7.33
N LEU A 635 10.50 2.41 7.61
CA LEU A 635 10.61 3.85 7.50
C LEU A 635 11.54 4.40 8.59
N THR A 636 12.39 5.37 8.22
CA THR A 636 13.29 6.05 9.15
C THR A 636 13.25 7.57 8.96
N GLY A 637 13.72 8.31 9.98
CA GLY A 637 13.88 9.76 9.91
C GLY A 637 12.58 10.51 9.58
N SER A 638 12.66 11.42 8.61
CA SER A 638 11.54 12.27 8.18
C SER A 638 10.38 11.47 7.59
N ARG A 639 10.65 10.39 6.85
CA ARG A 639 9.60 9.53 6.25
C ARG A 639 8.74 8.86 7.32
N LEU A 640 9.37 8.40 8.41
CA LEU A 640 8.65 7.83 9.55
C LEU A 640 7.82 8.88 10.28
N ALA A 641 8.33 10.10 10.44
CA ALA A 641 7.57 11.18 11.07
C ALA A 641 6.30 11.54 10.28
N VAL A 642 6.41 11.64 8.95
CA VAL A 642 5.27 11.88 8.05
C VAL A 642 4.27 10.73 8.13
N ALA A 643 4.74 9.48 8.05
CA ALA A 643 3.86 8.32 8.12
C ALA A 643 3.16 8.18 9.49
N GLN A 644 3.85 8.50 10.58
CA GLN A 644 3.26 8.51 11.92
C GLN A 644 2.16 9.56 12.05
N GLU A 645 2.35 10.76 11.49
CA GLU A 645 1.31 11.79 11.49
C GLU A 645 0.12 11.42 10.61
N TRP A 646 0.39 10.82 9.45
CA TRP A 646 -0.65 10.28 8.57
C TRP A 646 -1.49 9.20 9.27
N LEU A 647 -0.86 8.26 10.00
CA LEU A 647 -1.59 7.20 10.71
C LEU A 647 -2.50 7.76 11.80
N LYS A 648 -2.08 8.80 12.53
CA LYS A 648 -2.93 9.47 13.54
C LYS A 648 -4.20 10.07 12.93
N GLY A 649 -4.10 10.65 11.74
CA GLY A 649 -5.25 11.21 11.02
C GLY A 649 -6.16 10.15 10.39
N ASN A 650 -5.70 8.91 10.26
CA ASN A 650 -6.37 7.83 9.53
C ASN A 650 -6.58 6.57 10.37
N VAL A 651 -6.72 6.71 11.69
CA VAL A 651 -7.01 5.59 12.59
C VAL A 651 -8.31 4.90 12.16
N GLY A 652 -8.25 3.58 11.97
CA GLY A 652 -9.39 2.77 11.48
C GLY A 652 -9.64 2.83 9.97
N ARG A 653 -8.89 3.65 9.23
CA ARG A 653 -8.98 3.78 7.75
C ARG A 653 -7.71 3.34 7.03
N ALA A 654 -6.58 3.34 7.73
CA ALA A 654 -5.37 2.67 7.27
C ALA A 654 -5.61 1.16 7.19
N SER A 655 -5.09 0.52 6.15
CA SER A 655 -5.14 -0.94 6.06
C SER A 655 -4.31 -1.57 7.18
N GLU A 656 -4.63 -2.81 7.55
CA GLU A 656 -3.89 -3.54 8.58
C GLU A 656 -2.39 -3.62 8.26
N LEU A 657 -2.05 -3.77 6.98
CA LEU A 657 -0.67 -3.84 6.53
C LEU A 657 0.07 -2.50 6.69
N GLU A 658 -0.59 -1.38 6.39
CA GLU A 658 -0.02 -0.04 6.55
C GLU A 658 0.20 0.30 8.03
N ALA A 659 -0.80 0.02 8.87
CA ALA A 659 -0.69 0.22 10.31
C ALA A 659 0.46 -0.62 10.89
N ALA A 660 0.52 -1.92 10.55
CA ALA A 660 1.60 -2.80 10.99
C ALA A 660 2.99 -2.33 10.52
N PHE A 661 3.11 -1.84 9.29
CA PHE A 661 4.36 -1.32 8.74
C PHE A 661 4.86 -0.09 9.51
N ILE A 662 3.96 0.86 9.79
CA ILE A 662 4.27 2.09 10.52
C ILE A 662 4.59 1.76 11.99
N ASP A 663 3.78 0.94 12.65
CA ASP A 663 4.00 0.55 14.04
C ASP A 663 5.32 -0.21 14.21
N THR A 664 5.65 -1.12 13.29
CA THR A 664 6.95 -1.82 13.29
C THR A 664 8.10 -0.83 13.10
N SER A 665 7.94 0.15 12.21
CA SER A 665 8.94 1.20 12.00
C SER A 665 9.13 2.08 13.25
N ILE A 666 8.05 2.40 13.96
CA ILE A 666 8.07 3.12 15.25
C ILE A 666 8.82 2.30 16.31
N HIS A 667 8.47 1.01 16.45
CA HIS A 667 9.11 0.11 17.41
C HIS A 667 10.61 -0.04 17.14
N GLU A 668 11.01 -0.16 15.88
CA GLU A 668 12.43 -0.27 15.52
C GLU A 668 13.20 1.03 15.81
N ARG A 669 12.62 2.21 15.50
CA ARG A 669 13.19 3.50 15.90
C ARG A 669 13.40 3.59 17.41
N ASP A 670 12.38 3.20 18.18
CA ASP A 670 12.43 3.29 19.64
C ASP A 670 13.47 2.33 20.21
N ARG A 671 13.58 1.11 19.65
CA ARG A 671 14.64 0.14 19.98
C ARG A 671 16.04 0.71 19.70
N GLN A 672 16.27 1.27 18.51
CA GLN A 672 17.54 1.90 18.15
C GLN A 672 17.88 3.10 19.04
N THR A 673 16.88 3.87 19.45
CA THR A 673 17.07 5.03 20.33
C THR A 673 17.49 4.58 21.72
N LEU A 674 16.81 3.56 22.28
CA LEU A 674 17.17 2.95 23.56
C LEU A 674 18.57 2.33 23.53
N GLU A 675 18.96 1.67 22.44
CA GLU A 675 20.32 1.14 22.27
C GLU A 675 21.38 2.24 22.24
N LYS A 676 21.15 3.32 21.48
CA LYS A 676 22.04 4.50 21.46
C LYS A 676 22.16 5.14 22.83
N GLU A 677 21.07 5.22 23.59
CA GLU A 677 21.11 5.70 24.98
C GLU A 677 21.90 4.76 25.91
N ARG A 678 21.75 3.45 25.78
CA ARG A 678 22.54 2.47 26.54
C ARG A 678 24.03 2.60 26.25
N VAL A 679 24.40 2.75 24.98
CA VAL A 679 25.80 2.99 24.58
C VAL A 679 26.31 4.32 25.12
N ARG A 680 25.53 5.40 25.03
CA ARG A 680 25.89 6.71 25.61
C ARG A 680 26.08 6.62 27.13
N LYS A 681 25.18 5.94 27.84
CA LYS A 681 25.31 5.71 29.30
C LYS A 681 26.56 4.90 29.63
N ARG A 682 26.86 3.85 28.86
CA ARG A 682 28.08 3.04 29.03
C ARG A 682 29.34 3.87 28.81
N ASN A 683 29.39 4.65 27.73
CA ASN A 683 30.52 5.53 27.41
C ASN A 683 30.69 6.66 28.44
N ARG A 684 29.58 7.21 28.97
CA ARG A 684 29.64 8.20 30.04
C ARG A 684 30.19 7.59 31.33
N ASN A 685 29.74 6.39 31.69
CA ASN A 685 30.21 5.71 32.90
C ASN A 685 31.68 5.29 32.80
N THR A 686 32.15 4.85 31.62
CA THR A 686 33.58 4.57 31.42
C THR A 686 34.42 5.85 31.49
N LEU A 687 33.97 6.95 30.89
CA LEU A 687 34.66 8.25 31.00
C LEU A 687 34.75 8.75 32.45
N LEU A 688 33.64 8.67 33.20
CA LEU A 688 33.63 9.01 34.63
C LEU A 688 34.58 8.10 35.44
N GLY A 689 34.65 6.82 35.10
CA GLY A 689 35.63 5.89 35.67
C GLY A 689 37.07 6.32 35.41
N PHE A 690 37.41 6.71 34.17
CA PHE A 690 38.74 7.24 33.83
C PHE A 690 39.07 8.53 34.59
N ILE A 691 38.12 9.46 34.69
CA ILE A 691 38.31 10.71 35.46
C ILE A 691 38.54 10.41 36.94
N ALA A 692 37.78 9.49 37.54
CA ALA A 692 37.95 9.10 38.94
C ALA A 692 39.34 8.50 39.20
N VAL A 693 39.83 7.61 38.31
CA VAL A 693 41.19 7.07 38.39
C VAL A 693 42.24 8.18 38.27
N LEU A 694 42.05 9.14 37.35
CA LEU A 694 42.98 10.25 37.14
C LEU A 694 43.02 11.19 38.36
N VAL A 695 41.88 11.45 39.00
CA VAL A 695 41.79 12.19 40.27
C VAL A 695 42.48 11.44 41.40
N ILE A 696 42.31 10.11 41.51
CA ILE A 696 43.01 9.30 42.52
C ILE A 696 44.53 9.37 42.32
N VAL A 697 45.01 9.27 41.07
CA VAL A 697 46.43 9.42 40.74
C VAL A 697 46.95 10.82 41.06
N LEU A 698 46.16 11.87 40.76
CA LEU A 698 46.50 13.25 41.11
C LEU A 698 46.57 13.46 42.63
N LEU A 699 45.60 12.93 43.37
CA LEU A 699 45.59 13.01 44.84
C LEU A 699 46.75 12.22 45.45
N ALA A 700 47.08 11.03 44.90
CA ALA A 700 48.23 10.25 45.33
C ALA A 700 49.54 10.99 45.07
N THR A 701 49.71 11.59 43.89
CA THR A 701 50.92 12.38 43.56
C THR A 701 51.05 13.61 44.46
N ILE A 702 49.96 14.34 44.73
CA ILE A 702 49.96 15.45 45.70
C ILE A 702 50.31 14.95 47.12
N PHE A 703 49.74 13.82 47.54
CA PHE A 703 50.03 13.22 48.85
C PHE A 703 51.51 12.87 49.00
N PHE A 704 52.10 12.19 48.00
CA PHE A 704 53.52 11.85 47.99
C PHE A 704 54.42 13.11 47.98
N ALA A 705 54.05 14.16 47.24
CA ALA A 705 54.80 15.41 47.22
C ALA A 705 54.80 16.12 48.59
N VAL A 706 53.65 16.18 49.27
CA VAL A 706 53.54 16.75 50.63
C VAL A 706 54.33 15.94 51.65
N GLN A 707 54.36 14.61 51.51
CA GLN A 707 55.10 13.75 52.42
C GLN A 707 56.62 13.89 52.25
N ALA A 708 57.10 14.07 51.02
CA ALA A 708 58.49 14.39 50.71
C ALA A 708 58.91 15.76 51.29
N ASP A 709 58.07 16.80 51.18
CA ASP A 709 58.35 18.12 51.77
C ASP A 709 58.43 18.06 53.31
N LYS A 710 57.52 17.30 53.95
CA LYS A 710 57.56 17.08 55.40
C LYS A 710 58.82 16.33 55.85
N GLN A 711 59.29 15.34 55.08
CA GLN A 711 60.55 14.65 55.37
C GLN A 711 61.75 15.59 55.23
N SER A 712 61.80 16.39 54.17
CA SER A 712 62.87 17.39 53.95
C SER A 712 62.97 18.38 55.10
N LYS A 713 61.85 18.94 55.56
CA LYS A 713 61.81 19.88 56.70
C LYS A 713 62.29 19.25 58.01
N ARG A 714 61.95 17.98 58.27
CA ARG A 714 62.43 17.25 59.46
C ARG A 714 63.93 16.99 59.42
N ALA A 715 64.46 16.58 58.27
CA ALA A 715 65.89 16.36 58.08
C ALA A 715 66.69 17.66 58.27
N MET A 716 66.20 18.77 57.71
CA MET A 716 66.81 20.10 57.87
C MET A 716 66.85 20.53 59.35
N GLN A 717 65.77 20.31 60.10
CA GLN A 717 65.72 20.64 61.52
C GLN A 717 66.69 19.79 62.37
N GLN A 718 66.88 18.52 62.01
CA GLN A 718 67.87 17.66 62.68
C GLN A 718 69.30 18.16 62.45
N VAL A 719 69.63 18.59 61.23
CA VAL A 719 70.94 19.17 60.90
C VAL A 719 71.18 20.47 61.67
N ILE A 720 70.18 21.36 61.75
CA ILE A 720 70.28 22.60 62.53
C ILE A 720 70.52 22.31 64.02
N ASN A 721 69.75 21.39 64.61
CA ASN A 721 69.91 21.02 66.02
C ASN A 721 71.28 20.40 66.32
N ALA A 722 71.78 19.53 65.43
CA ALA A 722 73.11 18.95 65.55
C ALA A 722 74.22 20.01 65.49
N ASN A 723 74.07 21.01 64.63
CA ASN A 723 75.02 22.13 64.54
C ASN A 723 75.01 23.02 65.79
N VAL A 724 73.82 23.33 66.33
CA VAL A 724 73.69 24.08 67.59
C VAL A 724 74.36 23.33 68.74
N GLN A 725 74.11 22.03 68.87
CA GLN A 725 74.73 21.19 69.91
C GLN A 725 76.25 21.06 69.74
N ASN A 726 76.77 21.05 68.50
CA ASN A 726 78.21 21.07 68.23
C ASN A 726 78.84 22.40 68.67
N LEU A 727 78.19 23.53 68.37
CA LEU A 727 78.64 24.86 68.82
C LEU A 727 78.64 24.98 70.35
N LEU A 728 77.60 24.47 71.02
CA LEU A 728 77.50 24.47 72.49
C LEU A 728 78.54 23.55 73.14
N THR A 729 78.76 22.35 72.59
CA THR A 729 79.81 21.45 73.07
C THR A 729 81.19 22.11 72.96
N LYS A 730 81.48 22.78 71.83
CA LYS A 730 82.73 23.53 71.65
C LYS A 730 82.86 24.71 72.62
N ALA A 731 81.78 25.43 72.91
CA ALA A 731 81.78 26.49 73.90
C ALA A 731 82.03 25.93 75.32
N HIS A 732 81.40 24.81 75.67
CA HIS A 732 81.57 24.13 76.95
C HIS A 732 82.99 23.61 77.16
N THR A 733 83.62 23.00 76.15
CA THR A 733 85.01 22.52 76.26
C THR A 733 85.97 23.68 76.47
N ILE A 734 85.77 24.83 75.82
CA ILE A 734 86.58 26.04 76.04
C ILE A 734 86.41 26.57 77.48
N VAL A 735 85.21 26.47 78.07
CA VAL A 735 84.95 26.97 79.44
C VAL A 735 85.50 26.05 80.54
N GLN A 736 85.56 24.74 80.29
CA GLN A 736 86.02 23.74 81.25
C GLN A 736 87.54 23.54 81.29
N ASP A 737 88.27 23.97 80.26
CA ASP A 737 89.74 23.89 80.29
C ASP A 737 90.29 24.84 81.37
N GLN A 738 91.05 24.30 82.33
CA GLN A 738 91.48 25.02 83.54
C GLN A 738 92.87 25.67 83.42
N ASN A 739 93.57 25.51 82.28
CA ASN A 739 95.01 25.78 82.23
C ASN A 739 95.49 26.92 81.31
N GLU A 740 94.63 27.76 80.71
CA GLU A 740 95.14 28.76 79.74
C GLU A 740 94.58 30.19 79.89
N HIS A 741 95.46 31.15 79.57
CA HIS A 741 95.35 32.60 79.83
C HIS A 741 94.23 33.31 79.06
N ASN A 742 93.63 34.32 79.72
CA ASN A 742 92.80 35.50 79.37
C ASN A 742 92.35 35.86 77.91
N GLY A 743 92.55 35.06 76.87
CA GLY A 743 92.19 35.38 75.48
C GLY A 743 91.04 34.58 74.85
N TYR A 744 90.52 33.54 75.52
CA TYR A 744 89.54 32.60 74.92
C TYR A 744 88.10 32.74 75.43
N ALA A 745 87.89 33.64 76.40
CA ALA A 745 86.59 33.99 76.94
C ALA A 745 85.61 34.52 75.86
N ASP A 746 86.10 35.38 74.98
CA ASP A 746 85.31 35.98 73.90
C ASP A 746 84.90 34.94 72.84
N ARG A 747 85.69 33.89 72.64
CA ARG A 747 85.43 32.84 71.66
C ARG A 747 84.32 31.88 72.11
N ALA A 748 84.26 31.55 73.40
CA ALA A 748 83.15 30.77 73.97
C ALA A 748 81.82 31.57 73.92
N LEU A 749 81.89 32.89 74.15
CA LEU A 749 80.74 33.78 74.04
C LEU A 749 80.25 33.90 72.58
N LEU A 750 81.16 34.08 71.62
CA LEU A 750 80.83 34.14 70.20
C LEU A 750 80.20 32.84 69.69
N LEU A 751 80.72 31.67 70.10
CA LEU A 751 80.13 30.37 69.74
C LEU A 751 78.74 30.19 70.36
N SER A 752 78.52 30.66 71.58
CA SER A 752 77.22 30.63 72.26
C SER A 752 76.21 31.58 71.60
N LEU A 753 76.63 32.78 71.21
CA LEU A 753 75.83 33.73 70.43
C LEU A 753 75.49 33.20 69.02
N GLN A 754 76.44 32.52 68.38
CA GLN A 754 76.20 31.88 67.08
C GLN A 754 75.19 30.72 67.22
N ALA A 755 75.25 29.97 68.32
CA ALA A 755 74.25 28.96 68.65
C ALA A 755 72.85 29.57 68.87
N VAL A 756 72.75 30.74 69.53
CA VAL A 756 71.48 31.50 69.70
C VAL A 756 70.91 31.95 68.37
N GLN A 757 71.73 32.47 67.46
CA GLN A 757 71.27 32.92 66.14
C GLN A 757 70.78 31.76 65.26
N MET A 758 71.33 30.55 65.45
CA MET A 758 70.94 29.36 64.71
C MET A 758 69.70 28.66 65.31
N ASP A 759 69.51 28.71 66.63
CA ASP A 759 68.34 28.11 67.28
C ASP A 759 67.11 29.03 67.30
N LYS A 760 66.50 29.20 66.12
CA LYS A 760 65.21 29.91 65.97
C LYS A 760 64.05 29.25 66.74
N THR A 761 64.20 28.01 67.19
CA THR A 761 63.15 27.23 67.87
C THR A 761 63.19 27.37 69.40
N LYS A 762 64.18 28.08 69.97
CA LYS A 762 64.38 28.25 71.42
C LYS A 762 64.47 26.91 72.17
N LYS A 763 64.83 25.81 71.50
CA LYS A 763 64.77 24.46 72.08
C LYS A 763 65.97 24.19 72.99
N ASN A 764 67.12 24.80 72.72
CA ASN A 764 68.35 24.66 73.50
C ASN A 764 68.60 25.87 74.42
N THR A 765 67.56 26.65 74.72
CA THR A 765 67.63 27.88 75.53
C THR A 765 68.23 27.61 76.92
N SER A 766 67.82 26.52 77.57
CA SER A 766 68.37 26.07 78.86
C SER A 766 69.89 25.93 78.82
N ASP A 767 70.41 25.22 77.82
CA ASP A 767 71.83 24.90 77.72
C ASP A 767 72.65 26.16 77.43
N ILE A 768 72.16 27.01 76.52
CA ILE A 768 72.75 28.32 76.21
C ILE A 768 72.84 29.21 77.47
N TYR A 769 71.75 29.31 78.24
CA TYR A 769 71.70 30.13 79.45
C TYR A 769 72.63 29.58 80.53
N ASN A 770 72.72 28.27 80.69
CA ASN A 770 73.63 27.64 81.65
C ASN A 770 75.10 27.91 81.29
N THR A 771 75.48 27.83 80.01
CA THR A 771 76.84 28.17 79.55
C THR A 771 77.16 29.65 79.81
N MET A 772 76.22 30.57 79.52
CA MET A 772 76.39 32.02 79.78
C MET A 772 76.46 32.35 81.28
N SER A 773 75.63 31.73 82.12
CA SER A 773 75.69 31.92 83.57
C SER A 773 77.00 31.43 84.18
N HIS A 774 77.52 30.29 83.72
CA HIS A 774 78.83 29.80 84.15
C HIS A 774 79.97 30.75 83.79
N PHE A 775 79.89 31.35 82.59
CA PHE A 775 80.84 32.36 82.13
C PHE A 775 80.81 33.63 82.99
N LEU A 776 79.61 34.19 83.24
CA LEU A 776 79.43 35.41 84.04
C LEU A 776 79.91 35.23 85.48
N ASN A 777 79.69 34.06 86.09
CA ASN A 777 80.24 33.75 87.41
C ASN A 777 81.77 33.72 87.43
N LYS A 778 82.43 33.14 86.41
CA LYS A 778 83.90 33.01 86.34
C LYS A 778 84.60 34.36 86.07
N VAL A 779 83.99 35.25 85.29
CA VAL A 779 84.51 36.61 85.04
C VAL A 779 84.32 37.51 86.28
N SER A 780 83.25 37.30 87.06
CA SER A 780 82.97 38.11 88.26
C SER A 780 84.00 37.96 89.38
N THR A 781 84.70 36.83 89.45
CA THR A 781 85.71 36.55 90.49
C THR A 781 87.07 37.21 90.27
N ASN A 782 87.38 37.72 89.06
CA ASN A 782 88.69 38.29 88.74
C ASN A 782 88.74 39.82 88.71
N PHE A 783 87.60 40.51 88.75
CA PHE A 783 87.53 41.98 88.63
C PHE A 783 87.20 42.74 89.94
N PHE A 784 86.83 42.05 91.03
CA PHE A 784 86.44 42.70 92.30
C PHE A 784 87.12 42.04 93.52
N PRO A 785 88.04 42.72 94.24
CA PRO A 785 88.88 42.10 95.27
C PRO A 785 88.28 42.09 96.70
N TYR A 786 86.96 42.22 96.87
CA TYR A 786 86.33 42.16 98.21
C TYR A 786 85.53 40.87 98.39
N GLN A 787 86.04 39.97 99.24
CA GLN A 787 85.26 38.88 99.85
C GLN A 787 84.31 39.49 100.89
N ILE A 788 83.08 38.96 100.96
CA ILE A 788 81.98 39.21 101.92
C ILE A 788 80.75 39.88 101.26
N SER A 789 79.75 39.03 100.93
CA SER A 789 78.31 39.28 100.78
C SER A 789 77.85 40.67 100.29
N THR A 790 78.21 41.05 99.07
CA THR A 790 77.55 42.16 98.34
C THR A 790 76.42 41.62 97.47
N TYR A 791 75.19 42.13 97.66
CA TYR A 791 74.05 41.81 96.80
C TYR A 791 74.01 42.76 95.60
N LYS A 792 73.82 42.22 94.39
CA LYS A 792 73.79 42.95 93.12
C LYS A 792 72.46 42.74 92.41
N VAL A 793 71.81 43.81 91.99
CA VAL A 793 70.54 43.78 91.24
C VAL A 793 70.68 44.61 89.97
N PHE A 794 70.26 44.06 88.83
CA PHE A 794 70.26 44.75 87.54
C PHE A 794 68.88 45.35 87.28
N VAL A 795 68.83 46.67 87.06
CA VAL A 795 67.59 47.43 86.78
C VAL A 795 67.83 48.26 85.52
N GLY A 796 67.24 47.83 84.40
CA GLY A 796 67.51 48.43 83.08
C GLY A 796 69.01 48.41 82.78
N ASP A 797 69.56 49.56 82.42
CA ASP A 797 70.98 49.73 82.08
C ASP A 797 71.88 50.03 83.30
N ASN A 798 71.38 49.81 84.53
CA ASN A 798 72.13 50.06 85.78
C ASN A 798 72.28 48.80 86.65
N CYS A 799 73.44 48.65 87.28
CA CYS A 799 73.74 47.65 88.31
C CYS A 799 73.83 48.30 89.69
N TRP A 800 72.94 47.91 90.60
CA TRP A 800 72.87 48.45 91.95
C TRP A 800 73.59 47.52 92.92
N ILE A 801 74.58 48.05 93.63
CA ILE A 801 75.45 47.33 94.56
C ILE A 801 75.19 47.81 95.98
N PHE A 802 74.74 46.90 96.83
CA PHE A 802 74.56 47.17 98.26
C PHE A 802 75.82 46.81 99.03
N HIS A 803 76.39 47.79 99.72
CA HIS A 803 77.57 47.62 100.55
C HIS A 803 77.16 47.31 102.01
N PRO A 804 77.93 46.47 102.73
CA PRO A 804 77.66 46.14 104.12
C PRO A 804 77.68 47.33 105.09
N ASP A 805 78.27 48.45 104.70
CA ASP A 805 78.40 49.68 105.51
C ASP A 805 77.20 50.63 105.39
N GLY A 806 76.11 50.20 104.74
CA GLY A 806 74.91 51.00 104.55
C GLY A 806 74.96 51.93 103.33
N ARG A 807 75.94 51.75 102.42
CA ARG A 807 76.00 52.47 101.14
C ARG A 807 75.33 51.68 100.01
N LEU A 808 74.60 52.39 99.16
CA LEU A 808 74.07 51.88 97.89
C LEU A 808 74.79 52.60 96.74
N THR A 809 75.52 51.84 95.93
CA THR A 809 76.22 52.35 94.74
C THR A 809 75.47 51.92 93.49
N VAL A 810 75.06 52.90 92.68
CA VAL A 810 74.45 52.68 91.37
C VAL A 810 75.55 52.79 90.31
N TRP A 811 75.76 51.70 89.58
CA TRP A 811 76.71 51.62 88.48
C TRP A 811 75.95 51.66 87.16
N ASP A 812 76.30 52.60 86.31
CA ASP A 812 75.78 52.67 84.95
C ASP A 812 76.58 51.72 84.05
N MET A 813 75.88 50.77 83.43
CA MET A 813 76.48 49.72 82.62
C MET A 813 76.86 50.20 81.21
N GLU A 814 76.28 51.31 80.75
CA GLU A 814 76.52 51.89 79.43
C GLU A 814 77.79 52.77 79.44
N THR A 815 78.01 53.52 80.53
CA THR A 815 79.17 54.38 80.72
C THR A 815 80.32 53.72 81.48
N GLY A 816 80.05 52.59 82.16
CA GLY A 816 81.06 51.83 82.92
C GLY A 816 81.53 52.54 84.20
N GLY A 817 80.83 53.60 84.65
CA GLY A 817 81.20 54.40 85.82
C GLY A 817 80.12 54.43 86.91
N VAL A 818 80.52 54.75 88.14
CA VAL A 818 79.56 54.96 89.25
C VAL A 818 78.67 56.16 88.91
N ALA A 819 77.39 55.91 88.67
CA ALA A 819 76.42 56.96 88.40
C ALA A 819 76.08 57.75 89.66
N LYS A 820 75.94 57.06 90.80
CA LYS A 820 75.58 57.69 92.09
C LYS A 820 75.82 56.78 93.28
N THR A 821 76.07 57.38 94.44
CA THR A 821 76.14 56.68 95.74
C THR A 821 75.18 57.33 96.73
N TYR A 822 74.40 56.50 97.43
CA TYR A 822 73.50 56.90 98.50
C TYR A 822 73.99 56.35 99.84
N GLU A 823 73.96 57.17 100.89
CA GLU A 823 74.16 56.72 102.26
C GLU A 823 72.80 56.47 102.92
N LEU A 824 72.57 55.23 103.35
CA LEU A 824 71.31 54.78 103.97
C LEU A 824 71.57 54.37 105.44
N PRO A 825 71.76 55.33 106.36
CA PRO A 825 72.14 55.05 107.75
C PRO A 825 71.10 54.25 108.55
N VAL A 826 69.86 54.15 108.05
CA VAL A 826 68.77 53.38 108.69
C VAL A 826 68.94 51.85 108.51
N LEU A 827 69.80 51.39 107.59
CA LEU A 827 70.08 49.97 107.35
C LEU A 827 71.18 49.38 108.25
N ILE A 828 71.76 50.15 109.17
CA ILE A 828 72.92 49.72 109.99
C ILE A 828 72.51 48.85 111.19
N ASN A 829 71.25 48.89 111.64
CA ASN A 829 70.76 48.13 112.81
C ASN A 829 69.72 47.04 112.49
N HIS A 830 69.37 46.83 111.21
CA HIS A 830 68.49 45.73 110.79
C HIS A 830 69.33 44.76 109.97
N ARG A 831 69.48 43.49 110.38
CA ARG A 831 70.05 42.43 109.55
C ARG A 831 68.96 41.93 108.59
N PRO A 832 68.89 42.38 107.32
CA PRO A 832 67.79 42.02 106.45
C PRO A 832 68.20 40.76 105.71
N THR A 833 67.55 39.64 106.01
CA THR A 833 67.87 38.33 105.42
C THR A 833 67.28 38.11 104.04
N ASN A 834 66.46 39.05 103.50
CA ASN A 834 65.98 39.05 102.11
C ASN A 834 65.45 40.45 101.70
N HIS A 835 65.77 40.92 100.50
CA HIS A 835 65.22 42.13 99.87
C HIS A 835 64.46 41.75 98.59
N LEU A 836 63.20 42.18 98.45
CA LEU A 836 62.45 42.13 97.19
C LEU A 836 62.24 43.56 96.67
N PHE A 837 62.59 43.80 95.41
CA PHE A 837 62.34 45.08 94.72
C PHE A 837 61.27 44.90 93.65
N SER A 838 60.36 45.86 93.54
CA SER A 838 59.42 45.99 92.42
C SER A 838 59.86 47.13 91.52
N THR A 839 59.98 46.87 90.23
CA THR A 839 60.51 47.79 89.21
C THR A 839 59.51 48.85 88.74
N GLU A 840 58.22 48.74 89.08
CA GLU A 840 57.19 49.64 88.52
C GLU A 840 56.93 50.92 89.33
N VAL A 841 57.40 51.06 90.58
CA VAL A 841 56.98 52.18 91.47
C VAL A 841 58.10 52.87 92.27
N GLU A 842 59.38 52.66 91.96
CA GLU A 842 60.53 53.26 92.70
C GLU A 842 60.44 53.12 94.25
N ARG A 843 60.01 51.96 94.75
CA ARG A 843 59.87 51.70 96.19
C ARG A 843 60.75 50.53 96.62
N LEU A 844 61.50 50.73 97.70
CA LEU A 844 62.27 49.68 98.37
C LEU A 844 61.38 49.03 99.43
N VAL A 845 61.37 47.69 99.51
CA VAL A 845 60.70 46.95 100.58
C VAL A 845 61.74 46.12 101.33
N THR A 846 61.77 46.24 102.65
CA THR A 846 62.65 45.44 103.51
C THR A 846 61.82 44.61 104.48
N LEU A 847 62.22 43.35 104.70
CA LEU A 847 61.63 42.48 105.70
C LEU A 847 62.35 42.69 107.05
N ASP A 848 61.62 43.08 108.09
CA ASP A 848 62.09 42.96 109.47
C ASP A 848 61.78 41.54 109.96
N GLY A 849 62.82 40.70 110.03
CA GLY A 849 62.71 39.30 110.43
C GLY A 849 62.37 39.09 111.91
N GLU A 850 62.62 40.07 112.79
CA GLU A 850 62.29 39.96 114.22
C GLU A 850 60.82 40.31 114.50
N ARG A 851 60.27 41.30 113.76
CA ARG A 851 58.88 41.75 113.91
C ARG A 851 57.91 41.11 112.91
N ASN A 852 58.42 40.30 111.98
CA ASN A 852 57.69 39.72 110.86
C ASN A 852 56.84 40.77 110.10
N THR A 853 57.47 41.90 109.79
CA THR A 853 56.82 43.08 109.20
C THR A 853 57.59 43.53 107.96
N LEU A 854 56.88 43.86 106.88
CA LEU A 854 57.39 44.52 105.69
C LEU A 854 57.42 46.04 105.91
N LEU A 855 58.60 46.63 105.76
CA LEU A 855 58.83 48.07 105.80
C LEU A 855 58.96 48.59 104.37
N PHE A 856 58.16 49.60 104.02
CA PHE A 856 58.19 50.25 102.71
C PHE A 856 58.95 51.56 102.81
N TRP A 857 59.85 51.81 101.87
CA TRP A 857 60.69 53.02 101.80
C TRP A 857 60.46 53.73 100.47
N ASN A 858 60.53 55.06 100.48
CA ASN A 858 60.65 55.82 99.24
C ASN A 858 62.08 55.79 98.70
N SER A 859 62.27 56.27 97.47
CA SER A 859 63.58 56.42 96.81
C SER A 859 64.57 57.35 97.55
N GLN A 860 64.14 58.04 98.62
CA GLN A 860 64.97 58.89 99.48
C GLN A 860 65.29 58.24 100.85
N GLY A 861 64.94 56.97 101.07
CA GLY A 861 65.27 56.23 102.30
C GLY A 861 64.41 56.59 103.53
N LYS A 862 63.24 57.20 103.34
CA LYS A 862 62.30 57.53 104.42
C LYS A 862 61.20 56.45 104.51
N PRO A 863 60.85 55.95 105.71
CA PRO A 863 59.82 54.92 105.84
C PRO A 863 58.45 55.51 105.47
N LEU A 864 57.74 54.82 104.56
CA LEU A 864 56.41 55.17 104.07
C LEU A 864 55.32 54.46 104.89
N SER A 865 55.50 53.18 105.23
CA SER A 865 54.53 52.37 105.98
C SER A 865 55.13 51.05 106.45
N GLU A 866 54.57 50.46 107.52
CA GLU A 866 54.88 49.11 108.00
C GLU A 866 53.64 48.21 107.87
N LYS A 867 53.78 46.99 107.36
CA LYS A 867 52.69 45.99 107.25
C LYS A 867 53.15 44.60 107.71
N PRO A 868 52.37 43.83 108.47
CA PRO A 868 52.73 42.46 108.83
C PRO A 868 52.87 41.57 107.59
N VAL A 869 53.79 40.59 107.64
CA VAL A 869 54.04 39.62 106.55
C VAL A 869 52.83 38.67 106.44
N PRO A 870 52.16 38.57 105.28
CA PRO A 870 51.05 37.63 105.10
C PRO A 870 51.54 36.19 105.23
N THR A 871 50.99 35.42 106.15
CA THR A 871 51.26 33.98 106.29
C THR A 871 50.20 33.18 105.52
N GLY A 872 50.38 33.04 104.20
CA GLY A 872 49.48 32.27 103.34
C GLY A 872 49.89 32.39 101.87
N GLN A 873 49.63 31.34 101.09
CA GLN A 873 50.20 31.04 99.77
C GLN A 873 49.66 31.87 98.59
N GLU A 874 49.39 33.17 98.78
CA GLU A 874 48.88 34.11 97.75
C GLU A 874 49.81 35.28 97.46
#